data_AF-A0A957C4M1-F1
#
_entry.id   AF-A0A957C4M1-F1
#
_cell.length_a   1.000
_cell.length_b   1.000
_cell.length_c   1.000
_cell.angle_alpha   90.00
_cell.angle_beta   90.00
_cell.angle_gamma   90.00
#
_symmetry.space_group_name_H-M   'P 1'
#
loop_
_entity.id
_entity.type
_entity.pdbx_description
1 polymer ?
#
loop_
_entity_poly.entity_id
_entity_poly.type
_entity_poly.pdbx_seq_one_letter_code
_entity_poly.pdbx_strand_id
1 'polypeptide(L)'
;MKVVRYLPVFLLLFAVLAIPAALAQEEGNGEMSTYVVLTSQQSGIPGNVEADLAANGVVVTERIEEVGALVVATDNPAALRRVRNVTGVVPNVIHTNGDPAVAPEVASLPVGANPPITGDDDFYFDRQYGHDAVDAPEAWAKGFYGQGVTVAVLDEGFQPNHPDLAPNVVGTYNAIPYQEDALDYAEVEDYDNIYGAPDGCNTSVDPTCSDVYYTLNDAFSHGTHVAGTIAAADNAFGTIGVAPQANLLMVKVLSEQLGFGLTEWIVEGIIWATDNGADIINMSLGGGPFDRTDPDYNDYVQLYNRALTYARNHGVLVFASAGNDAFNFAANPTYSVMPAGGVGVVAVASTGAYGWAVSPETGGLHPMGLDRPAYLYSNFGNNLVDIAAPGGDYELYLEYLNGLDNSLCESAGRVLPCGILDYIFSTGSFETIDGVTYINWYWSVGTSMASPHAAGVAALIKSEMPWMRGEGVWSEMRRRAAQAQPDIDYVSPLGISEDESQYFGAGRAATDYALPSDYQTCNGQAATLYVSPSGHIVSTDMNVNGRLYRGMLQGTNGMDIIVGTSGDDMLRGLNGDDSICGGDGDDMIFGTDGNDYVSGEGGNDRVMGDNGMDQVYGGDGDDMVVGGDGDDMVDGGMGMDTMRGDNGVDYMVGGEGDDNMRGGQGDDEMYGGPGNDYISGDDNNDVLYGEDGDDELRGSNGDDELYGGPGEDVLNGGPGNNILVQD
;
A
#
# COMPACT_ATOMS: atom_id res chain seq x y z
N MET A 1 -20.27 12.89 34.79
CA MET A 1 -20.17 12.46 33.38
C MET A 1 -20.08 10.95 33.40
N LYS A 2 -21.13 10.27 32.94
CA LYS A 2 -21.19 8.80 32.94
C LYS A 2 -20.38 8.29 31.76
N VAL A 3 -19.30 7.59 32.07
CA VAL A 3 -18.59 6.70 31.15
C VAL A 3 -19.56 5.57 30.79
N VAL A 4 -20.05 5.55 29.57
CA VAL A 4 -20.76 4.39 29.02
C VAL A 4 -19.73 3.62 28.20
N ARG A 5 -19.21 2.54 28.79
CA ARG A 5 -18.47 1.51 28.08
C ARG A 5 -19.46 0.82 27.14
N TYR A 6 -19.39 1.08 25.85
CA TYR A 6 -19.94 0.17 24.85
C TYR A 6 -18.84 -0.83 24.50
N LEU A 7 -19.06 -2.07 24.94
CA LEU A 7 -18.46 -3.25 24.34
C LEU A 7 -19.12 -3.38 22.96
N PRO A 8 -18.43 -3.19 21.82
CA PRO A 8 -18.95 -3.71 20.59
C PRO A 8 -18.74 -5.23 20.61
N VAL A 9 -19.79 -5.96 20.25
CA VAL A 9 -19.80 -7.42 20.14
C VAL A 9 -18.97 -7.80 18.91
N PHE A 10 -17.64 -7.74 19.02
CA PHE A 10 -16.69 -8.29 18.04
C PHE A 10 -16.15 -9.61 18.56
N LEU A 11 -17.02 -10.63 18.45
CA LEU A 11 -16.64 -12.02 18.63
C LEU A 11 -17.54 -12.87 17.72
N LEU A 12 -17.56 -12.50 16.44
CA LEU A 12 -17.82 -13.49 15.40
C LEU A 12 -16.44 -13.99 14.99
N LEU A 13 -16.18 -15.24 15.36
CA LEU A 13 -15.02 -16.01 14.95
C LEU A 13 -14.69 -15.71 13.49
N PHE A 14 -13.40 -15.55 13.22
CA PHE A 14 -12.76 -16.04 12.00
C PHE A 14 -13.14 -17.52 11.80
N ALA A 15 -14.35 -17.76 11.35
CA ALA A 15 -14.66 -18.95 10.60
C ALA A 15 -14.20 -18.61 9.19
N VAL A 16 -13.03 -19.12 8.85
CA VAL A 16 -12.76 -19.60 7.49
C VAL A 16 -13.88 -20.60 7.17
N LEU A 17 -15.06 -20.08 6.84
CA LEU A 17 -15.97 -20.77 5.95
C LEU A 17 -15.37 -20.47 4.58
N ALA A 18 -14.37 -21.26 4.23
CA ALA A 18 -14.33 -21.77 2.87
C ALA A 18 -15.70 -22.40 2.65
N ILE A 19 -16.68 -21.59 2.24
CA ILE A 19 -17.81 -22.11 1.50
C ILE A 19 -17.09 -22.61 0.25
N PRO A 20 -17.00 -23.94 0.04
CA PRO A 20 -16.56 -24.36 -1.27
C PRO A 20 -17.50 -23.64 -2.24
N ALA A 21 -16.95 -22.98 -3.25
CA ALA A 21 -17.68 -22.68 -4.47
C ALA A 21 -18.07 -24.02 -5.12
N ALA A 22 -18.91 -24.80 -4.41
CA ALA A 22 -19.78 -25.74 -5.01
C ALA A 22 -20.72 -24.84 -5.80
N LEU A 23 -20.54 -24.82 -7.12
CA LEU A 23 -21.64 -24.63 -8.05
C LEU A 23 -22.84 -25.28 -7.40
N ALA A 24 -23.82 -24.48 -6.99
CA ALA A 24 -24.97 -24.95 -6.23
C ALA A 24 -25.74 -25.94 -7.11
N GLN A 25 -25.30 -27.19 -7.08
CA GLN A 25 -25.97 -28.32 -7.68
C GLN A 25 -26.97 -28.82 -6.65
N GLU A 26 -28.00 -28.01 -6.38
CA GLU A 26 -29.28 -28.57 -5.96
C GLU A 26 -29.99 -29.09 -7.22
N GLU A 27 -29.55 -30.24 -7.72
CA GLU A 27 -30.40 -31.05 -8.57
C GLU A 27 -31.60 -31.54 -7.74
N GLY A 28 -32.75 -30.91 -7.93
CA GLY A 28 -34.03 -31.64 -7.95
C GLY A 28 -35.02 -31.44 -6.80
N ASN A 29 -35.41 -30.21 -6.47
CA ASN A 29 -36.58 -29.94 -5.61
C ASN A 29 -37.78 -29.26 -6.30
N GLY A 30 -37.78 -29.09 -7.63
CA GLY A 30 -38.94 -28.56 -8.35
C GLY A 30 -39.24 -27.07 -8.09
N GLU A 31 -38.27 -26.33 -7.57
CA GLU A 31 -38.31 -24.88 -7.48
C GLU A 31 -37.81 -24.25 -8.78
N MET A 32 -38.51 -23.22 -9.26
CA MET A 32 -38.12 -22.46 -10.45
C MET A 32 -36.86 -21.67 -10.15
N SER A 33 -35.78 -21.93 -10.88
CA SER A 33 -34.51 -21.20 -10.76
C SER A 33 -34.20 -20.43 -12.04
N THR A 34 -33.44 -19.35 -11.91
CA THR A 34 -33.00 -18.50 -13.03
C THR A 34 -31.73 -19.06 -13.68
N TYR A 35 -31.71 -19.14 -15.00
CA TYR A 35 -30.58 -19.59 -15.81
C TYR A 35 -30.36 -18.64 -16.98
N VAL A 36 -29.10 -18.50 -17.40
CA VAL A 36 -28.77 -17.79 -18.65
C VAL A 36 -28.52 -18.80 -19.76
N VAL A 37 -29.26 -18.66 -20.85
CA VAL A 37 -29.17 -19.51 -22.04
C VAL A 37 -28.32 -18.80 -23.09
N LEU A 38 -27.18 -19.41 -23.42
CA LEU A 38 -26.35 -18.97 -24.54
C LEU A 38 -26.92 -19.51 -25.84
N THR A 39 -27.14 -18.61 -26.81
CA THR A 39 -27.61 -19.02 -28.13
C THR A 39 -26.46 -19.25 -29.11
N SER A 40 -26.79 -19.87 -30.25
CA SER A 40 -25.88 -20.08 -31.37
C SER A 40 -25.42 -18.79 -32.06
N GLN A 41 -26.10 -17.67 -31.79
CA GLN A 41 -25.65 -16.34 -32.19
C GLN A 41 -24.85 -15.71 -31.05
N GLN A 42 -23.72 -15.09 -31.39
CA GLN A 42 -22.91 -14.32 -30.43
C GLN A 42 -23.44 -12.89 -30.25
N SER A 43 -24.34 -12.45 -31.12
CA SER A 43 -25.09 -11.18 -31.05
C SER A 43 -26.41 -11.35 -31.82
N GLY A 44 -27.48 -10.79 -31.29
CA GLY A 44 -28.87 -11.02 -31.69
C GLY A 44 -29.43 -12.35 -31.16
N ILE A 45 -30.77 -12.46 -31.17
CA ILE A 45 -31.49 -13.67 -30.76
C ILE A 45 -31.98 -14.43 -32.01
N PRO A 46 -31.68 -15.74 -32.14
CA PRO A 46 -32.19 -16.55 -33.25
C PRO A 46 -33.72 -16.59 -33.24
N GLY A 47 -34.37 -16.18 -34.34
CA GLY A 47 -35.82 -15.92 -34.36
C GLY A 47 -36.76 -17.08 -33.98
N ASN A 48 -36.28 -18.33 -33.89
CA ASN A 48 -37.07 -19.48 -33.44
C ASN A 48 -36.74 -19.98 -32.01
N VAL A 49 -35.68 -19.49 -31.37
CA VAL A 49 -35.21 -20.09 -30.09
C VAL A 49 -36.22 -19.90 -28.96
N GLU A 50 -36.87 -18.74 -28.87
CA GLU A 50 -37.86 -18.48 -27.82
C GLU A 50 -39.14 -19.28 -28.01
N ALA A 51 -39.57 -19.47 -29.28
CA ALA A 51 -40.70 -20.33 -29.59
C ALA A 51 -40.39 -21.80 -29.22
N ASP A 52 -39.15 -22.23 -29.46
CA ASP A 52 -38.69 -23.57 -29.09
C ASP A 52 -38.57 -23.73 -27.56
N LEU A 53 -38.12 -22.69 -26.83
CA LEU A 53 -38.10 -22.65 -25.35
C LEU A 53 -39.53 -22.69 -24.77
N ALA A 54 -40.42 -21.85 -25.27
CA ALA A 54 -41.82 -21.81 -24.84
C ALA A 54 -42.56 -23.14 -25.11
N ALA A 55 -42.24 -23.83 -26.20
CA ALA A 55 -42.76 -25.17 -26.48
C ALA A 55 -42.33 -26.23 -25.45
N ASN A 56 -41.28 -25.95 -24.67
CA ASN A 56 -40.80 -26.77 -23.56
C ASN A 56 -41.24 -26.24 -22.19
N GLY A 57 -42.18 -25.29 -22.13
CA GLY A 57 -42.69 -24.73 -20.88
C GLY A 57 -41.73 -23.76 -20.18
N VAL A 58 -40.70 -23.28 -20.88
CA VAL A 58 -39.71 -22.34 -20.34
C VAL A 58 -40.17 -20.92 -20.61
N VAL A 59 -40.10 -20.08 -19.58
CA VAL A 59 -40.41 -18.65 -19.68
C VAL A 59 -39.10 -17.89 -19.85
N VAL A 60 -39.01 -17.12 -20.93
CA VAL A 60 -37.94 -16.13 -21.14
C VAL A 60 -38.35 -14.88 -20.38
N THR A 61 -37.51 -14.46 -19.44
CA THR A 61 -37.73 -13.27 -18.62
C THR A 61 -37.03 -12.06 -19.21
N GLU A 62 -35.88 -12.26 -19.87
CA GLU A 62 -35.05 -11.18 -20.39
C GLU A 62 -34.20 -11.61 -21.60
N ARG A 63 -33.79 -10.62 -22.39
CA ARG A 63 -32.93 -10.78 -23.57
C ARG A 63 -31.71 -9.89 -23.41
N ILE A 64 -30.53 -10.48 -23.60
CA ILE A 64 -29.27 -9.76 -23.68
C ILE A 64 -28.78 -9.92 -25.13
N GLU A 65 -29.28 -9.05 -26.01
CA GLU A 65 -29.12 -9.19 -27.46
C GLU A 65 -27.64 -9.04 -27.88
N GLU A 66 -26.88 -8.21 -27.19
CA GLU A 66 -25.49 -7.87 -27.47
C GLU A 66 -24.57 -9.09 -27.38
N VAL A 67 -24.91 -10.04 -26.51
CA VAL A 67 -24.17 -11.30 -26.28
C VAL A 67 -24.95 -12.53 -26.72
N GLY A 68 -26.11 -12.35 -27.37
CA GLY A 68 -26.95 -13.43 -27.87
C GLY A 68 -27.36 -14.40 -26.77
N ALA A 69 -27.80 -13.88 -25.62
CA ALA A 69 -28.22 -14.64 -24.45
C ALA A 69 -29.66 -14.32 -24.04
N LEU A 70 -30.28 -15.27 -23.34
CA LEU A 70 -31.64 -15.16 -22.81
C LEU A 70 -31.64 -15.56 -21.33
N VAL A 71 -32.27 -14.76 -20.48
CA VAL A 71 -32.54 -15.16 -19.09
C VAL A 71 -33.85 -15.94 -19.08
N VAL A 72 -33.83 -17.10 -18.43
CA VAL A 72 -34.98 -17.99 -18.35
C VAL A 72 -35.20 -18.49 -16.93
N ALA A 73 -36.46 -18.72 -16.57
CA ALA A 73 -36.83 -19.38 -15.33
C ALA A 73 -37.33 -20.80 -15.62
N THR A 74 -36.76 -21.81 -14.97
CA THR A 74 -37.17 -23.22 -15.11
C THR A 74 -36.83 -24.07 -13.88
N ASP A 75 -37.63 -25.09 -13.63
CA ASP A 75 -37.38 -26.17 -12.67
C ASP A 75 -36.66 -27.38 -13.31
N ASN A 76 -36.34 -27.31 -14.61
CA ASN A 76 -35.75 -28.39 -15.40
C ASN A 76 -34.66 -27.89 -16.37
N PRO A 77 -33.49 -27.45 -15.84
CA PRO A 77 -32.40 -26.92 -16.65
C PRO A 77 -31.84 -27.93 -17.69
N ALA A 78 -31.93 -29.24 -17.40
CA ALA A 78 -31.47 -30.28 -18.33
C ALA A 78 -32.26 -30.30 -19.66
N ALA A 79 -33.49 -29.78 -19.67
CA ALA A 79 -34.29 -29.65 -20.88
C ALA A 79 -33.78 -28.53 -21.82
N LEU A 80 -33.20 -27.46 -21.26
CA LEU A 80 -32.70 -26.31 -22.01
C LEU A 80 -31.61 -26.72 -23.01
N ARG A 81 -30.69 -27.60 -22.61
CA ARG A 81 -29.60 -28.10 -23.47
C ARG A 81 -30.08 -28.87 -24.72
N ARG A 82 -31.36 -29.26 -24.79
CA ARG A 82 -31.96 -29.98 -25.93
C ARG A 82 -32.68 -29.07 -26.91
N VAL A 83 -32.85 -27.79 -26.56
CA VAL A 83 -33.54 -26.81 -27.39
C VAL A 83 -32.65 -26.39 -28.55
N ARG A 84 -33.23 -26.27 -29.75
CA ARG A 84 -32.47 -25.89 -30.94
C ARG A 84 -31.94 -24.47 -30.77
N ASN A 85 -30.70 -24.24 -31.23
CA ASN A 85 -29.98 -22.97 -31.10
C ASN A 85 -29.55 -22.61 -29.68
N VAL A 86 -29.78 -23.45 -28.68
CA VAL A 86 -29.11 -23.34 -27.37
C VAL A 86 -27.75 -24.02 -27.46
N THR A 87 -26.70 -23.29 -27.08
CA THR A 87 -25.31 -23.79 -27.11
C THR A 87 -24.71 -23.93 -25.72
N GLY A 88 -25.25 -23.25 -24.72
CA GLY A 88 -24.80 -23.32 -23.32
C GLY A 88 -25.94 -22.96 -22.37
N VAL A 89 -25.85 -23.48 -21.15
CA VAL A 89 -26.80 -23.20 -20.07
C VAL A 89 -25.98 -22.88 -18.83
N VAL A 90 -26.09 -21.66 -18.36
CA VAL A 90 -25.29 -21.11 -17.27
C VAL A 90 -26.18 -21.03 -16.04
N PRO A 91 -25.85 -21.71 -14.93
CA PRO A 91 -26.48 -21.41 -13.65
C PRO A 91 -26.12 -19.98 -13.26
N ASN A 92 -27.07 -19.23 -12.69
CA ASN A 92 -26.75 -17.90 -12.23
C ASN A 92 -25.85 -18.01 -10.98
N VAL A 93 -24.58 -17.64 -11.13
CA VAL A 93 -23.56 -17.82 -10.10
C VAL A 93 -23.48 -16.56 -9.24
N ILE A 94 -23.26 -16.76 -7.95
CA ILE A 94 -23.10 -15.72 -6.94
C ILE A 94 -21.71 -15.10 -7.06
N HIS A 95 -21.67 -13.78 -7.06
CA HIS A 95 -20.48 -12.94 -7.00
C HIS A 95 -20.52 -12.06 -5.77
N THR A 96 -19.41 -11.90 -5.07
CA THR A 96 -19.33 -11.02 -3.90
C THR A 96 -18.39 -9.86 -4.19
N ASN A 97 -18.41 -8.84 -3.31
CA ASN A 97 -17.30 -7.91 -3.26
C ASN A 97 -16.00 -8.69 -3.03
N GLY A 98 -14.88 -8.14 -3.53
CA GLY A 98 -13.59 -8.54 -3.00
C GLY A 98 -13.49 -7.94 -1.60
N ASP A 99 -14.16 -8.54 -0.62
CA ASP A 99 -14.41 -7.94 0.70
C ASP A 99 -13.10 -7.36 1.25
N PRO A 100 -12.99 -6.04 1.32
CA PRO A 100 -11.83 -5.41 1.91
C PRO A 100 -11.93 -5.57 3.43
N ALA A 101 -10.79 -5.69 4.10
CA ALA A 101 -10.80 -5.47 5.53
C ALA A 101 -11.00 -3.96 5.73
N VAL A 102 -12.15 -3.55 6.24
CA VAL A 102 -12.38 -2.15 6.60
C VAL A 102 -11.81 -1.93 7.99
N ALA A 103 -10.92 -0.94 8.14
CA ALA A 103 -10.45 -0.55 9.47
C ALA A 103 -11.65 -0.02 10.29
N PRO A 104 -11.69 -0.20 11.61
CA PRO A 104 -12.83 0.21 12.44
C PRO A 104 -13.07 1.73 12.53
N GLU A 105 -12.33 2.55 11.78
CA GLU A 105 -12.19 3.98 12.02
C GLU A 105 -12.54 4.81 10.78
N VAL A 106 -13.43 5.78 10.99
CA VAL A 106 -14.06 6.62 9.97
C VAL A 106 -13.72 8.08 10.26
N ALA A 107 -13.25 8.80 9.24
CA ALA A 107 -13.23 10.26 9.30
C ALA A 107 -14.61 10.77 8.88
N SER A 108 -15.24 11.61 9.71
CA SER A 108 -16.63 12.01 9.53
C SER A 108 -16.83 13.51 9.74
N LEU A 109 -17.60 14.15 8.86
CA LEU A 109 -18.04 15.54 8.99
C LEU A 109 -19.57 15.62 8.97
N PRO A 110 -20.21 16.33 9.91
CA PRO A 110 -21.65 16.58 9.82
C PRO A 110 -21.99 17.29 8.51
N VAL A 111 -23.07 16.88 7.85
CA VAL A 111 -23.57 17.55 6.63
C VAL A 111 -23.81 19.03 6.95
N GLY A 112 -23.12 19.92 6.22
CA GLY A 112 -23.19 21.38 6.41
C GLY A 112 -22.10 21.98 7.31
N ALA A 113 -21.18 21.18 7.85
CA ALA A 113 -19.95 21.68 8.43
C ALA A 113 -18.97 22.12 7.33
N ASN A 114 -18.46 23.34 7.41
CA ASN A 114 -17.38 23.80 6.54
C ASN A 114 -16.05 23.34 7.14
N PRO A 115 -15.20 22.61 6.41
CA PRO A 115 -13.85 22.31 6.89
C PRO A 115 -13.06 23.62 7.09
N PRO A 116 -12.06 23.63 7.99
CA PRO A 116 -11.11 24.73 8.03
C PRO A 116 -10.45 24.83 6.66
N ILE A 117 -10.50 26.02 6.06
CA ILE A 117 -9.84 26.31 4.78
C ILE A 117 -8.33 26.15 4.99
N THR A 118 -7.78 24.98 4.64
CA THR A 118 -6.34 24.82 4.42
C THR A 118 -6.02 25.42 3.06
N GLY A 119 -4.82 25.97 2.94
CA GLY A 119 -4.40 26.76 1.78
C GLY A 119 -3.82 25.92 0.65
N ASP A 120 -4.01 24.61 0.70
CA ASP A 120 -3.65 23.62 -0.31
C ASP A 120 -4.92 22.94 -0.89
N ASP A 121 -4.72 22.40 -2.07
CA ASP A 121 -5.26 21.14 -2.61
C ASP A 121 -5.90 20.21 -1.55
N ASP A 122 -7.01 19.54 -1.91
CA ASP A 122 -7.99 18.86 -1.04
C ASP A 122 -7.59 18.48 0.40
N PHE A 123 -8.49 18.76 1.36
CA PHE A 123 -8.28 18.69 2.82
C PHE A 123 -7.64 17.41 3.40
N TYR A 124 -7.75 16.27 2.72
CA TYR A 124 -7.21 14.98 3.15
C TYR A 124 -6.18 14.37 2.20
N PHE A 125 -5.68 15.12 1.22
CA PHE A 125 -4.74 14.60 0.22
C PHE A 125 -3.46 14.01 0.84
N ASP A 126 -2.90 14.67 1.87
CA ASP A 126 -1.76 14.19 2.67
C ASP A 126 -1.91 12.76 3.24
N ARG A 127 -3.10 12.16 3.18
CA ARG A 127 -3.40 10.81 3.68
C ARG A 127 -3.53 9.77 2.57
N GLN A 128 -3.35 10.16 1.32
CA GLN A 128 -3.59 9.33 0.15
C GLN A 128 -2.28 8.88 -0.50
N TYR A 129 -1.38 8.24 0.27
CA TYR A 129 -0.09 7.77 -0.24
C TYR A 129 -0.22 6.92 -1.52
N GLY A 130 -1.33 6.17 -1.66
CA GLY A 130 -1.59 5.36 -2.84
C GLY A 130 -1.81 6.17 -4.12
N HIS A 131 -1.96 7.50 -4.04
CA HIS A 131 -2.01 8.40 -5.20
C HIS A 131 -0.59 8.90 -5.56
N ASP A 132 0.26 9.09 -4.56
CA ASP A 132 1.66 9.47 -4.74
C ASP A 132 2.48 8.31 -5.27
N ALA A 133 2.31 7.11 -4.67
CA ALA A 133 2.98 5.85 -5.04
C ALA A 133 2.70 5.37 -6.48
N VAL A 134 2.01 6.23 -7.22
CA VAL A 134 1.48 5.97 -8.50
C VAL A 134 1.61 7.12 -9.49
N ASP A 135 2.37 8.15 -9.10
CA ASP A 135 2.66 9.38 -9.82
C ASP A 135 1.43 10.18 -10.29
N ALA A 136 0.31 10.10 -9.55
CA ALA A 136 -0.86 10.89 -9.89
C ALA A 136 -0.56 12.41 -9.85
N PRO A 137 0.12 12.95 -8.82
CA PRO A 137 0.49 14.37 -8.76
C PRO A 137 1.34 14.86 -9.95
N GLU A 138 2.25 14.02 -10.45
CA GLU A 138 3.13 14.34 -11.56
C GLU A 138 2.36 14.39 -12.88
N ALA A 139 1.33 13.54 -13.04
CA ALA A 139 0.40 13.63 -14.16
C ALA A 139 -0.45 14.91 -14.09
N TRP A 140 -0.93 15.25 -12.89
CA TRP A 140 -1.69 16.48 -12.64
C TRP A 140 -0.86 17.72 -12.95
N ALA A 141 0.41 17.76 -12.53
CA ALA A 141 1.36 18.83 -12.85
C ALA A 141 1.58 19.01 -14.37
N LYS A 142 1.40 17.95 -15.16
CA LYS A 142 1.43 17.98 -16.63
C LYS A 142 0.09 18.33 -17.27
N GLY A 143 -0.95 18.56 -16.47
CA GLY A 143 -2.29 18.94 -16.92
C GLY A 143 -3.20 17.77 -17.28
N PHE A 144 -2.86 16.55 -16.84
CA PHE A 144 -3.66 15.35 -17.06
C PHE A 144 -4.34 14.99 -15.76
N TYR A 145 -5.67 15.11 -15.72
CA TYR A 145 -6.52 14.86 -14.56
C TYR A 145 -7.62 13.82 -14.89
N GLY A 146 -7.55 13.14 -16.03
CA GLY A 146 -8.60 12.24 -16.50
C GLY A 146 -9.70 12.93 -17.32
N GLN A 147 -9.51 14.20 -17.69
CA GLN A 147 -10.51 14.99 -18.39
C GLN A 147 -10.98 14.33 -19.70
N GLY A 148 -12.30 14.29 -19.89
CA GLY A 148 -12.92 13.73 -21.09
C GLY A 148 -12.88 12.20 -21.17
N VAL A 149 -12.46 11.52 -20.11
CA VAL A 149 -12.51 10.07 -19.97
C VAL A 149 -13.71 9.70 -19.10
N THR A 150 -14.41 8.63 -19.46
CA THR A 150 -15.52 8.10 -18.66
C THR A 150 -15.13 6.74 -18.07
N VAL A 151 -15.19 6.62 -16.74
CA VAL A 151 -14.94 5.39 -15.99
C VAL A 151 -16.26 4.89 -15.42
N ALA A 152 -16.63 3.65 -15.75
CA ALA A 152 -17.76 2.97 -15.15
C ALA A 152 -17.30 2.13 -13.95
N VAL A 153 -17.97 2.33 -12.81
CA VAL A 153 -17.75 1.57 -11.58
C VAL A 153 -18.89 0.56 -11.46
N LEU A 154 -18.56 -0.71 -11.67
CA LEU A 154 -19.47 -1.84 -11.52
C LEU A 154 -19.26 -2.43 -10.13
N ASP A 155 -20.21 -2.15 -9.22
CA ASP A 155 -20.08 -2.46 -7.80
C ASP A 155 -21.48 -2.57 -7.15
N GLU A 156 -21.60 -2.43 -5.82
CA GLU A 156 -22.87 -2.35 -5.10
C GLU A 156 -23.62 -1.02 -5.26
N GLY A 157 -23.15 -0.16 -6.16
CA GLY A 157 -23.51 1.25 -6.22
C GLY A 157 -22.48 2.09 -5.48
N PHE A 158 -22.65 3.40 -5.48
CA PHE A 158 -21.83 4.33 -4.70
C PHE A 158 -22.66 5.56 -4.39
N GLN A 159 -22.25 6.37 -3.41
CA GLN A 159 -23.05 7.53 -3.02
C GLN A 159 -22.92 8.69 -4.03
N PRO A 160 -23.88 8.91 -4.96
CA PRO A 160 -23.66 9.80 -6.10
C PRO A 160 -23.76 11.29 -5.71
N ASN A 161 -24.26 11.58 -4.51
CA ASN A 161 -24.32 12.92 -3.91
C ASN A 161 -23.21 13.16 -2.87
N HIS A 162 -22.25 12.25 -2.71
CA HIS A 162 -21.05 12.53 -1.92
C HIS A 162 -20.37 13.79 -2.49
N PRO A 163 -20.01 14.81 -1.70
CA PRO A 163 -19.48 16.07 -2.23
C PRO A 163 -18.25 15.89 -3.13
N ASP A 164 -17.36 14.95 -2.80
CA ASP A 164 -16.18 14.62 -3.61
C ASP A 164 -16.57 13.90 -4.92
N LEU A 165 -17.67 13.15 -4.96
CA LEU A 165 -18.03 12.36 -6.15
C LEU A 165 -19.00 13.11 -7.08
N ALA A 166 -19.97 13.82 -6.50
CA ALA A 166 -21.09 14.42 -7.20
C ALA A 166 -20.72 15.29 -8.43
N PRO A 167 -19.62 16.06 -8.43
CA PRO A 167 -19.19 16.81 -9.62
C PRO A 167 -18.87 15.92 -10.83
N ASN A 168 -18.44 14.69 -10.59
CA ASN A 168 -17.93 13.78 -11.60
C ASN A 168 -18.98 12.72 -12.03
N VAL A 169 -20.08 12.55 -11.30
CA VAL A 169 -21.12 11.57 -11.67
C VAL A 169 -21.93 12.05 -12.88
N VAL A 170 -21.92 11.27 -13.97
CA VAL A 170 -22.62 11.60 -15.22
C VAL A 170 -23.76 10.66 -15.59
N GLY A 171 -23.86 9.50 -14.93
CA GLY A 171 -24.92 8.53 -15.21
C GLY A 171 -24.97 7.42 -14.18
N THR A 172 -26.14 6.82 -14.04
CA THR A 172 -26.40 5.76 -13.07
C THR A 172 -27.25 4.66 -13.70
N TYR A 173 -27.00 3.41 -13.31
CA TYR A 173 -27.73 2.22 -13.74
C TYR A 173 -27.84 1.22 -12.60
N ASN A 174 -29.01 0.59 -12.47
CA ASN A 174 -29.23 -0.54 -11.59
C ASN A 174 -29.54 -1.76 -12.46
N ALA A 175 -28.66 -2.77 -12.44
CA ALA A 175 -28.84 -4.02 -13.17
C ALA A 175 -29.72 -5.02 -12.39
N ILE A 176 -30.10 -4.71 -11.15
CA ILE A 176 -30.84 -5.60 -10.27
C ILE A 176 -32.35 -5.46 -10.55
N PRO A 177 -33.08 -6.55 -10.82
CA PRO A 177 -34.52 -6.50 -11.07
C PRO A 177 -35.35 -6.01 -9.88
N TYR A 178 -36.29 -5.09 -10.12
CA TYR A 178 -37.15 -4.47 -9.09
C TYR A 178 -37.87 -5.43 -8.13
N GLN A 179 -38.22 -6.66 -8.53
CA GLN A 179 -38.88 -7.61 -7.61
C GLN A 179 -37.94 -8.20 -6.56
N GLU A 180 -36.66 -8.32 -6.89
CA GLU A 180 -35.61 -8.71 -5.95
C GLU A 180 -35.16 -7.49 -5.12
N ASP A 181 -35.32 -6.29 -5.68
CA ASP A 181 -35.06 -4.98 -5.04
C ASP A 181 -36.26 -4.41 -4.24
N ALA A 182 -37.46 -5.03 -4.27
CA ALA A 182 -38.67 -4.51 -3.60
C ALA A 182 -39.12 -5.35 -2.38
N LEU A 183 -38.47 -6.48 -2.12
CA LEU A 183 -38.50 -7.12 -0.78
C LEU A 183 -37.77 -6.25 0.27
N ASP A 184 -37.03 -5.26 -0.21
CA ASP A 184 -36.25 -4.22 0.46
C ASP A 184 -37.06 -3.37 1.49
N TYR A 185 -38.39 -3.19 1.32
CA TYR A 185 -39.13 -2.22 2.14
C TYR A 185 -40.29 -2.77 3.01
N ALA A 186 -40.53 -4.08 3.01
CA ALA A 186 -41.75 -4.64 3.63
C ALA A 186 -41.57 -5.17 5.08
N GLU A 187 -40.35 -5.46 5.54
CA GLU A 187 -40.14 -6.17 6.82
C GLU A 187 -39.28 -5.46 7.87
N VAL A 188 -38.76 -4.25 7.63
CA VAL A 188 -37.94 -3.54 8.61
C VAL A 188 -38.66 -2.30 9.16
N GLU A 189 -39.47 -2.50 10.22
CA GLU A 189 -40.17 -1.41 10.94
C GLU A 189 -39.22 -0.37 11.59
N ASP A 190 -37.89 -0.57 11.55
CA ASP A 190 -36.90 0.30 12.19
C ASP A 190 -36.02 1.12 11.21
N TYR A 191 -36.13 0.90 9.89
CA TYR A 191 -35.27 1.61 8.90
C TYR A 191 -35.73 3.04 8.62
N ASP A 192 -37.02 3.34 8.80
CA ASP A 192 -37.61 4.69 8.60
C ASP A 192 -37.05 5.75 9.55
N ASN A 193 -36.55 5.35 10.74
CA ASN A 193 -36.10 6.28 11.77
C ASN A 193 -34.63 6.69 11.67
N ILE A 194 -33.81 5.98 10.90
CA ILE A 194 -32.35 6.26 10.84
C ILE A 194 -32.02 7.25 9.72
N TYR A 195 -32.77 7.25 8.59
CA TYR A 195 -32.43 8.07 7.41
C TYR A 195 -33.51 9.08 6.98
N GLY A 196 -34.52 9.33 7.82
CA GLY A 196 -35.46 10.44 7.61
C GLY A 196 -36.36 10.31 6.38
N ALA A 197 -36.86 9.10 6.09
CA ALA A 197 -37.93 8.94 5.12
C ALA A 197 -39.18 9.73 5.58
N PRO A 198 -39.86 10.50 4.72
CA PRO A 198 -41.13 11.09 5.09
C PRO A 198 -42.16 9.97 5.33
N ASP A 199 -42.80 9.97 6.50
CA ASP A 199 -43.92 9.07 6.84
C ASP A 199 -44.91 8.93 5.66
N GLY A 200 -44.90 7.80 4.94
CA GLY A 200 -45.99 7.41 4.04
C GLY A 200 -45.71 6.89 2.61
N CYS A 201 -44.47 6.68 2.11
CA CYS A 201 -44.29 5.93 0.85
C CYS A 201 -44.55 4.44 1.12
N ASN A 202 -45.72 3.95 0.73
CA ASN A 202 -46.00 2.53 0.59
C ASN A 202 -45.82 2.13 -0.88
N THR A 203 -44.69 1.51 -1.20
CA THR A 203 -44.23 1.15 -2.56
C THR A 203 -45.12 0.12 -3.26
N SER A 204 -46.10 -0.48 -2.57
CA SER A 204 -47.07 -1.38 -3.20
C SER A 204 -48.18 -0.66 -3.98
N VAL A 205 -48.27 0.68 -3.93
CA VAL A 205 -49.44 1.41 -4.46
C VAL A 205 -49.11 2.64 -5.31
N ASP A 206 -47.85 3.10 -5.38
CA ASP A 206 -47.50 4.33 -6.11
C ASP A 206 -46.27 4.16 -7.05
N PRO A 207 -46.48 4.05 -8.37
CA PRO A 207 -45.41 3.98 -9.37
C PRO A 207 -44.66 5.31 -9.56
N THR A 208 -44.99 6.36 -8.80
CA THR A 208 -44.33 7.66 -8.83
C THR A 208 -43.38 7.91 -7.65
N CYS A 209 -43.20 6.96 -6.70
CA CYS A 209 -42.02 6.94 -5.80
C CYS A 209 -40.80 6.53 -6.67
N SER A 210 -40.40 7.37 -7.63
CA SER A 210 -39.26 7.21 -8.53
C SER A 210 -38.04 7.98 -8.02
N ASP A 211 -37.75 7.89 -6.73
CA ASP A 211 -36.52 8.45 -6.21
C ASP A 211 -35.41 7.41 -6.35
N VAL A 212 -34.76 7.51 -7.52
CA VAL A 212 -33.48 6.91 -7.92
C VAL A 212 -32.41 6.96 -6.82
N TYR A 213 -32.58 7.83 -5.82
CA TYR A 213 -31.69 8.04 -4.68
C TYR A 213 -31.66 6.91 -3.64
N TYR A 214 -32.72 6.10 -3.48
CA TYR A 214 -32.79 5.10 -2.40
C TYR A 214 -32.37 3.69 -2.82
N THR A 215 -32.59 3.31 -4.08
CA THR A 215 -32.23 1.98 -4.64
C THR A 215 -30.78 1.89 -5.14
N LEU A 216 -30.03 2.99 -5.06
CA LEU A 216 -28.65 3.11 -5.55
C LEU A 216 -27.66 3.51 -4.45
N ASN A 217 -28.16 3.75 -3.24
CA ASN A 217 -27.31 4.09 -2.10
C ASN A 217 -26.43 2.88 -1.79
N ASP A 218 -25.22 3.17 -1.33
CA ASP A 218 -24.18 2.19 -1.00
C ASP A 218 -24.11 2.07 0.53
N ALA A 219 -24.67 1.00 1.09
CA ALA A 219 -24.78 0.80 2.53
C ALA A 219 -23.48 0.28 3.18
N PHE A 220 -22.59 -0.37 2.43
CA PHE A 220 -21.33 -0.92 2.95
C PHE A 220 -20.11 -0.07 2.59
N SER A 221 -20.31 0.99 1.81
CA SER A 221 -19.31 1.97 1.40
C SER A 221 -18.26 1.43 0.42
N HIS A 222 -18.40 0.22 -0.11
CA HIS A 222 -17.39 -0.38 -0.98
C HIS A 222 -17.27 0.38 -2.28
N GLY A 223 -18.37 0.51 -3.03
CA GLY A 223 -18.35 1.19 -4.31
C GLY A 223 -18.08 2.69 -4.18
N THR A 224 -18.48 3.33 -3.06
CA THR A 224 -18.13 4.71 -2.74
C THR A 224 -16.63 4.89 -2.57
N HIS A 225 -15.96 3.98 -1.87
CA HIS A 225 -14.50 4.01 -1.72
C HIS A 225 -13.77 3.78 -3.05
N VAL A 226 -14.28 2.83 -3.86
CA VAL A 226 -13.78 2.55 -5.21
C VAL A 226 -13.91 3.78 -6.12
N ALA A 227 -15.08 4.43 -6.13
CA ALA A 227 -15.34 5.61 -6.95
C ALA A 227 -14.46 6.81 -6.53
N GLY A 228 -14.27 7.02 -5.23
CA GLY A 228 -13.39 8.07 -4.70
C GLY A 228 -11.94 7.90 -5.11
N THR A 229 -11.44 6.67 -5.01
CA THR A 229 -10.05 6.35 -5.39
C THR A 229 -9.81 6.64 -6.87
N ILE A 230 -10.81 6.45 -7.73
CA ILE A 230 -10.71 6.76 -9.16
C ILE A 230 -10.82 8.27 -9.40
N ALA A 231 -11.89 8.90 -8.92
CA ALA A 231 -12.29 10.24 -9.36
C ALA A 231 -13.07 11.03 -8.30
N ALA A 232 -12.65 11.00 -7.03
CA ALA A 232 -12.96 12.09 -6.12
C ALA A 232 -12.45 13.42 -6.73
N ALA A 233 -13.29 14.44 -6.71
CA ALA A 233 -13.09 15.68 -7.45
C ALA A 233 -12.15 16.62 -6.68
N ASP A 234 -11.24 17.25 -7.41
CA ASP A 234 -10.42 18.37 -6.93
C ASP A 234 -11.31 19.59 -6.69
N ASN A 235 -11.85 19.71 -5.46
CA ASN A 235 -12.86 20.71 -5.10
C ASN A 235 -12.53 21.44 -3.78
N ALA A 236 -11.28 21.31 -3.32
CA ALA A 236 -10.75 21.79 -2.04
C ALA A 236 -11.51 21.24 -0.83
N PHE A 237 -12.05 20.01 -0.93
CA PHE A 237 -12.84 19.36 0.11
C PHE A 237 -12.63 17.84 0.07
N GLY A 238 -12.44 17.25 1.24
CA GLY A 238 -12.33 15.80 1.36
C GLY A 238 -11.04 15.24 0.74
N THR A 239 -11.20 14.22 -0.08
CA THR A 239 -10.13 13.50 -0.80
C THR A 239 -10.11 13.85 -2.29
N ILE A 240 -8.99 13.60 -2.96
CA ILE A 240 -8.85 13.68 -4.42
C ILE A 240 -8.70 12.27 -5.00
N GLY A 241 -9.25 12.00 -6.19
CA GLY A 241 -9.05 10.71 -6.88
C GLY A 241 -7.82 10.74 -7.76
N VAL A 242 -7.31 9.58 -8.19
CA VAL A 242 -6.17 9.49 -9.13
C VAL A 242 -6.44 10.27 -10.43
N ALA A 243 -7.69 10.24 -10.92
CA ALA A 243 -8.15 10.95 -12.10
C ALA A 243 -9.34 11.86 -11.74
N PRO A 244 -9.10 13.00 -11.07
CA PRO A 244 -10.14 13.78 -10.40
C PRO A 244 -11.08 14.56 -11.34
N GLN A 245 -10.85 14.50 -12.66
CA GLN A 245 -11.72 15.07 -13.70
C GLN A 245 -12.28 14.00 -14.66
N ALA A 246 -12.11 12.71 -14.35
CA ALA A 246 -12.79 11.65 -15.06
C ALA A 246 -14.29 11.64 -14.70
N ASN A 247 -15.13 11.36 -15.70
CA ASN A 247 -16.56 11.17 -15.47
C ASN A 247 -16.81 9.78 -14.87
N LEU A 248 -17.72 9.68 -13.90
CA LEU A 248 -18.14 8.44 -13.28
C LEU A 248 -19.52 7.99 -13.78
N LEU A 249 -19.59 6.74 -14.25
CA LEU A 249 -20.85 6.00 -14.44
C LEU A 249 -21.02 5.02 -13.28
N MET A 250 -22.10 5.18 -12.51
CA MET A 250 -22.45 4.23 -11.46
C MET A 250 -23.22 3.06 -12.04
N VAL A 251 -22.78 1.84 -11.80
CA VAL A 251 -23.44 0.63 -12.29
C VAL A 251 -23.59 -0.35 -11.12
N LYS A 252 -24.78 -0.39 -10.51
CA LYS A 252 -25.09 -1.29 -9.41
C LYS A 252 -25.37 -2.70 -9.95
N VAL A 253 -24.51 -3.64 -9.56
CA VAL A 253 -24.54 -5.05 -9.99
C VAL A 253 -24.46 -6.03 -8.80
N LEU A 254 -24.35 -5.53 -7.57
CA LEU A 254 -24.38 -6.30 -6.32
C LEU A 254 -25.47 -5.75 -5.40
N SER A 255 -26.14 -6.65 -4.67
CA SER A 255 -27.15 -6.30 -3.67
C SER A 255 -26.57 -6.36 -2.27
N GLU A 256 -26.72 -5.30 -1.49
CA GLU A 256 -26.25 -5.27 -0.09
C GLU A 256 -27.05 -6.23 0.80
N GLN A 257 -28.34 -6.43 0.53
CA GLN A 257 -29.18 -7.30 1.34
C GLN A 257 -28.90 -8.78 1.08
N LEU A 258 -28.64 -9.15 -0.17
CA LEU A 258 -28.26 -10.52 -0.54
C LEU A 258 -26.79 -10.80 -0.20
N GLY A 259 -25.96 -9.75 -0.13
CA GLY A 259 -24.51 -9.85 0.03
C GLY A 259 -23.81 -10.36 -1.23
N PHE A 260 -24.49 -10.32 -2.38
CA PHE A 260 -23.96 -10.80 -3.65
C PHE A 260 -24.65 -10.17 -4.86
N GLY A 261 -24.05 -10.34 -6.03
CA GLY A 261 -24.65 -10.14 -7.32
C GLY A 261 -24.63 -11.39 -8.17
N LEU A 262 -25.37 -11.33 -9.26
CA LEU A 262 -25.52 -12.44 -10.20
C LEU A 262 -24.74 -12.17 -11.47
N THR A 263 -24.23 -13.24 -12.09
CA THR A 263 -23.48 -13.17 -13.35
C THR A 263 -24.17 -12.34 -14.42
N GLU A 264 -25.49 -12.46 -14.53
CA GLU A 264 -26.27 -11.72 -15.52
C GLU A 264 -26.27 -10.21 -15.26
N TRP A 265 -26.33 -9.77 -13.99
CA TRP A 265 -26.30 -8.35 -13.64
C TRP A 265 -24.97 -7.72 -13.98
N ILE A 266 -23.87 -8.46 -13.74
CA ILE A 266 -22.52 -7.99 -14.10
C ILE A 266 -22.38 -7.91 -15.63
N VAL A 267 -22.87 -8.92 -16.35
CA VAL A 267 -22.86 -8.95 -17.83
C VAL A 267 -23.66 -7.78 -18.41
N GLU A 268 -24.85 -7.52 -17.91
CA GLU A 268 -25.68 -6.39 -18.31
C GLU A 268 -25.04 -5.06 -17.94
N GLY A 269 -24.43 -4.96 -16.76
CA GLY A 269 -23.67 -3.79 -16.34
C GLY A 269 -22.51 -3.47 -17.29
N ILE A 270 -21.76 -4.48 -17.75
CA ILE A 270 -20.66 -4.31 -18.72
C ILE A 270 -21.21 -3.77 -20.04
N ILE A 271 -22.31 -4.33 -20.52
CA ILE A 271 -22.95 -3.93 -21.78
C ILE A 271 -23.48 -2.50 -21.67
N TRP A 272 -24.22 -2.20 -20.60
CA TRP A 272 -24.78 -0.88 -20.37
C TRP A 272 -23.69 0.19 -20.27
N ALA A 273 -22.62 -0.07 -19.50
CA ALA A 273 -21.49 0.85 -19.39
C ALA A 273 -20.83 1.10 -20.76
N THR A 274 -20.64 0.03 -21.54
CA THR A 274 -20.09 0.12 -22.90
C THR A 274 -20.95 0.99 -23.82
N ASP A 275 -22.27 0.78 -23.81
CA ASP A 275 -23.20 1.51 -24.66
C ASP A 275 -23.41 2.97 -24.21
N ASN A 276 -23.15 3.27 -22.94
CA ASN A 276 -23.23 4.61 -22.36
C ASN A 276 -21.89 5.33 -22.32
N GLY A 277 -20.91 4.86 -23.11
CA GLY A 277 -19.71 5.62 -23.42
C GLY A 277 -18.60 5.52 -22.39
N ALA A 278 -18.55 4.44 -21.61
CA ALA A 278 -17.38 4.12 -20.79
C ALA A 278 -16.14 3.94 -21.70
N ASP A 279 -15.04 4.60 -21.35
CA ASP A 279 -13.71 4.30 -21.89
C ASP A 279 -13.05 3.18 -21.08
N ILE A 280 -13.34 3.14 -19.78
CA ILE A 280 -12.78 2.22 -18.80
C ILE A 280 -13.93 1.67 -17.94
N ILE A 281 -13.89 0.37 -17.64
CA ILE A 281 -14.75 -0.30 -16.68
C ILE A 281 -13.86 -0.82 -15.55
N ASN A 282 -14.15 -0.45 -14.30
CA ASN A 282 -13.55 -1.02 -13.10
C ASN A 282 -14.55 -1.95 -12.40
N MET A 283 -14.14 -3.19 -12.13
CA MET A 283 -14.89 -4.17 -11.36
C MET A 283 -14.08 -4.61 -10.13
N SER A 284 -14.36 -4.02 -8.97
CA SER A 284 -13.72 -4.38 -7.70
C SER A 284 -14.40 -5.58 -7.01
N LEU A 285 -14.93 -6.50 -7.81
CA LEU A 285 -15.74 -7.65 -7.41
C LEU A 285 -15.24 -8.93 -8.07
N GLY A 286 -15.64 -10.09 -7.53
CA GLY A 286 -15.20 -11.37 -8.07
C GLY A 286 -16.03 -12.56 -7.61
N GLY A 287 -15.87 -13.68 -8.31
CA GLY A 287 -16.38 -14.99 -7.94
C GLY A 287 -15.36 -16.07 -8.26
N GLY A 288 -15.25 -17.07 -7.40
CA GLY A 288 -14.32 -18.20 -7.55
C GLY A 288 -13.55 -18.52 -6.26
N PRO A 289 -12.45 -19.29 -6.34
CA PRO A 289 -11.88 -19.89 -7.55
C PRO A 289 -12.75 -21.03 -8.11
N PHE A 290 -13.00 -21.02 -9.41
CA PHE A 290 -13.74 -22.07 -10.13
C PHE A 290 -12.79 -23.09 -10.76
N ASP A 291 -13.13 -24.37 -10.65
CA ASP A 291 -12.40 -25.46 -11.31
C ASP A 291 -12.76 -25.53 -12.80
N ARG A 292 -11.77 -25.34 -13.67
CA ARG A 292 -11.88 -25.44 -15.14
C ARG A 292 -12.31 -26.82 -15.63
N THR A 293 -12.20 -27.84 -14.79
CA THR A 293 -12.65 -29.20 -15.13
C THR A 293 -14.16 -29.39 -14.94
N ASP A 294 -14.85 -28.42 -14.32
CA ASP A 294 -16.29 -28.46 -14.19
C ASP A 294 -16.97 -28.42 -15.57
N PRO A 295 -17.93 -29.32 -15.86
CA PRO A 295 -18.66 -29.34 -17.13
C PRO A 295 -19.37 -28.02 -17.48
N ASP A 296 -19.82 -27.26 -16.47
CA ASP A 296 -20.56 -26.01 -16.65
C ASP A 296 -19.64 -24.77 -16.67
N TYR A 297 -18.37 -24.90 -16.29
CA TYR A 297 -17.38 -23.81 -16.31
C TYR A 297 -17.26 -23.14 -17.68
N ASN A 298 -17.26 -23.95 -18.75
CA ASN A 298 -17.12 -23.43 -20.11
C ASN A 298 -18.31 -22.58 -20.54
N ASP A 299 -19.51 -22.88 -20.05
CA ASP A 299 -20.70 -22.08 -20.36
C ASP A 299 -20.66 -20.77 -19.58
N TYR A 300 -20.30 -20.82 -18.29
CA TYR A 300 -20.14 -19.66 -17.42
C TYR A 300 -19.12 -18.65 -17.95
N VAL A 301 -17.91 -19.12 -18.29
CA VAL A 301 -16.86 -18.25 -18.84
C VAL A 301 -17.21 -17.72 -20.22
N GLN A 302 -17.96 -18.48 -21.02
CA GLN A 302 -18.40 -18.00 -22.33
C GLN A 302 -19.35 -16.80 -22.23
N LEU A 303 -20.25 -16.77 -21.24
CA LEU A 303 -21.15 -15.64 -21.06
C LEU A 303 -20.36 -14.35 -20.76
N TYR A 304 -19.47 -14.39 -19.76
CA TYR A 304 -18.56 -13.29 -19.45
C TYR A 304 -17.71 -12.88 -20.66
N ASN A 305 -17.07 -13.85 -21.32
CA ASN A 305 -16.20 -13.56 -22.44
C ASN A 305 -16.93 -12.91 -23.62
N ARG A 306 -18.22 -13.18 -23.82
CA ARG A 306 -19.01 -12.46 -24.84
C ARG A 306 -19.18 -10.98 -24.46
N ALA A 307 -19.51 -10.68 -23.20
CA ALA A 307 -19.64 -9.30 -22.72
C ALA A 307 -18.30 -8.54 -22.73
N LEU A 308 -17.22 -9.18 -22.25
CA LEU A 308 -15.87 -8.61 -22.26
C LEU A 308 -15.35 -8.38 -23.69
N THR A 309 -15.63 -9.31 -24.61
CA THR A 309 -15.32 -9.14 -26.04
C THR A 309 -16.15 -8.01 -26.65
N TYR A 310 -17.41 -7.85 -26.24
CA TYR A 310 -18.25 -6.73 -26.66
C TYR A 310 -17.64 -5.39 -26.23
N ALA A 311 -17.29 -5.24 -24.95
CA ALA A 311 -16.61 -4.05 -24.41
C ALA A 311 -15.29 -3.75 -25.17
N ARG A 312 -14.44 -4.77 -25.33
CA ARG A 312 -13.17 -4.67 -26.07
C ARG A 312 -13.36 -4.22 -27.52
N ASN A 313 -14.36 -4.74 -28.22
CA ASN A 313 -14.65 -4.36 -29.61
C ASN A 313 -15.11 -2.90 -29.74
N HIS A 314 -15.77 -2.37 -28.70
CA HIS A 314 -16.11 -0.96 -28.58
C HIS A 314 -14.91 -0.10 -28.15
N GLY A 315 -13.83 -0.73 -27.69
CA GLY A 315 -12.56 -0.08 -27.35
C GLY A 315 -12.48 0.30 -25.88
N VAL A 316 -13.31 -0.31 -25.05
CA VAL A 316 -13.32 -0.15 -23.58
C VAL A 316 -12.21 -1.01 -22.98
N LEU A 317 -11.48 -0.46 -22.02
CA LEU A 317 -10.54 -1.20 -21.17
C LEU A 317 -11.24 -1.68 -19.91
N VAL A 318 -11.00 -2.92 -19.50
CA VAL A 318 -11.67 -3.50 -18.33
C VAL A 318 -10.63 -3.90 -17.29
N PHE A 319 -10.76 -3.38 -16.08
CA PHE A 319 -9.98 -3.77 -14.90
C PHE A 319 -10.84 -4.61 -13.97
N ALA A 320 -10.22 -5.61 -13.33
CA ALA A 320 -10.84 -6.35 -12.26
C ALA A 320 -9.83 -6.70 -11.16
N SER A 321 -10.29 -6.70 -9.91
CA SER A 321 -9.47 -7.12 -8.76
C SER A 321 -9.13 -8.62 -8.83
N ALA A 322 -7.89 -8.98 -8.46
CA ALA A 322 -7.42 -10.37 -8.53
C ALA A 322 -8.06 -11.31 -7.50
N GLY A 323 -8.64 -10.74 -6.43
CA GLY A 323 -9.23 -11.46 -5.29
C GLY A 323 -8.32 -11.46 -4.06
N ASN A 324 -8.90 -11.73 -2.88
CA ASN A 324 -8.29 -11.50 -1.56
C ASN A 324 -8.05 -12.81 -0.76
N ASP A 325 -7.77 -13.94 -1.44
CA ASP A 325 -7.64 -15.27 -0.81
C ASP A 325 -6.20 -15.77 -0.65
N ALA A 326 -5.20 -14.96 -1.00
CA ALA A 326 -3.78 -15.33 -1.10
C ALA A 326 -3.56 -16.58 -1.97
N PHE A 327 -4.40 -16.78 -2.99
CA PHE A 327 -4.40 -17.97 -3.82
C PHE A 327 -3.37 -17.86 -4.95
N ASN A 328 -2.53 -18.89 -5.07
CA ASN A 328 -1.50 -19.00 -6.11
C ASN A 328 -2.04 -19.68 -7.38
N PHE A 329 -2.39 -18.89 -8.39
CA PHE A 329 -2.87 -19.39 -9.69
C PHE A 329 -1.76 -19.95 -10.59
N ALA A 330 -0.49 -19.65 -10.31
CA ALA A 330 0.63 -20.30 -11.01
C ALA A 330 0.78 -21.77 -10.58
N ALA A 331 0.58 -22.07 -9.29
CA ALA A 331 0.60 -23.42 -8.75
C ALA A 331 -0.69 -24.22 -9.06
N ASN A 332 -1.80 -23.52 -9.35
CA ASN A 332 -3.12 -24.11 -9.53
C ASN A 332 -3.75 -23.73 -10.89
N PRO A 333 -3.15 -24.15 -12.03
CA PRO A 333 -3.55 -23.69 -13.37
C PRO A 333 -4.94 -24.17 -13.84
N THR A 334 -5.53 -25.12 -13.11
CA THR A 334 -6.89 -25.61 -13.33
C THR A 334 -7.95 -24.70 -12.73
N TYR A 335 -7.58 -23.68 -11.95
CA TYR A 335 -8.53 -22.74 -11.36
C TYR A 335 -8.54 -21.41 -12.10
N SER A 336 -9.67 -20.69 -11.99
CA SER A 336 -9.83 -19.33 -12.49
C SER A 336 -10.78 -18.54 -11.59
N VAL A 337 -10.63 -17.23 -11.57
CA VAL A 337 -11.58 -16.29 -10.96
C VAL A 337 -12.22 -15.48 -12.08
N MET A 338 -13.48 -15.09 -11.93
CA MET A 338 -14.17 -14.21 -12.87
C MET A 338 -14.71 -12.98 -12.12
N PRO A 339 -14.64 -11.77 -12.69
CA PRO A 339 -14.22 -11.47 -14.07
C PRO A 339 -12.70 -11.39 -14.30
N ALA A 340 -11.85 -11.43 -13.26
CA ALA A 340 -10.39 -11.23 -13.38
C ALA A 340 -9.68 -12.14 -14.40
N GLY A 341 -10.04 -13.42 -14.48
CA GLY A 341 -9.50 -14.37 -15.46
C GLY A 341 -10.19 -14.32 -16.84
N GLY A 342 -11.02 -13.30 -17.09
CA GLY A 342 -11.76 -13.11 -18.32
C GLY A 342 -10.90 -12.60 -19.48
N VAL A 343 -11.38 -12.77 -20.71
CA VAL A 343 -10.62 -12.36 -21.90
C VAL A 343 -10.50 -10.83 -21.99
N GLY A 344 -9.26 -10.34 -22.10
CA GLY A 344 -9.00 -8.90 -22.28
C GLY A 344 -9.27 -8.03 -21.05
N VAL A 345 -9.41 -8.67 -19.89
CA VAL A 345 -9.42 -7.99 -18.58
C VAL A 345 -7.97 -7.81 -18.14
N VAL A 346 -7.70 -6.67 -17.49
CA VAL A 346 -6.46 -6.43 -16.75
C VAL A 346 -6.72 -6.80 -15.30
N ALA A 347 -6.17 -7.93 -14.85
CA ALA A 347 -6.30 -8.39 -13.48
C ALA A 347 -5.30 -7.70 -12.55
N VAL A 348 -5.82 -7.05 -11.51
CA VAL A 348 -5.05 -6.17 -10.61
C VAL A 348 -4.87 -6.83 -9.24
N ALA A 349 -3.63 -7.16 -8.90
CA ALA A 349 -3.21 -7.56 -7.56
C ALA A 349 -2.96 -6.34 -6.67
N SER A 350 -2.79 -6.58 -5.36
CA SER A 350 -2.53 -5.53 -4.38
C SER A 350 -1.06 -5.50 -3.93
N THR A 351 -0.54 -4.29 -3.76
CA THR A 351 0.70 -3.97 -3.05
C THR A 351 0.38 -3.22 -1.74
N GLY A 352 1.33 -3.27 -0.80
CA GLY A 352 1.30 -2.45 0.42
C GLY A 352 1.68 -0.98 0.17
N ALA A 353 2.33 -0.34 1.14
CA ALA A 353 2.72 1.08 1.07
C ALA A 353 3.72 1.44 -0.07
N TYR A 354 4.28 0.44 -0.74
CA TYR A 354 5.34 0.60 -1.74
C TYR A 354 4.84 0.23 -3.15
N GLY A 355 4.41 1.25 -3.91
CA GLY A 355 4.41 1.30 -5.37
C GLY A 355 3.56 0.31 -6.20
N TRP A 356 3.71 0.42 -7.53
CA TRP A 356 3.09 -0.40 -8.61
C TRP A 356 4.06 -1.43 -9.20
N ALA A 357 3.55 -2.56 -9.74
CA ALA A 357 4.34 -3.46 -10.59
C ALA A 357 3.56 -4.17 -11.69
N VAL A 358 4.21 -4.42 -12.82
CA VAL A 358 3.63 -5.11 -13.99
C VAL A 358 4.27 -6.49 -14.18
N SER A 359 3.46 -7.50 -14.52
CA SER A 359 3.92 -8.89 -14.74
C SER A 359 4.88 -9.01 -15.95
N PRO A 360 6.11 -9.56 -15.78
CA PRO A 360 7.06 -9.72 -16.89
C PRO A 360 6.70 -10.89 -17.83
N GLU A 361 6.87 -10.71 -19.15
CA GLU A 361 6.52 -11.70 -20.21
C GLU A 361 7.37 -12.99 -20.18
N THR A 362 8.52 -12.99 -19.50
CA THR A 362 9.45 -14.13 -19.50
C THR A 362 9.47 -14.80 -18.13
N GLY A 363 8.62 -15.82 -17.97
CA GLY A 363 8.52 -16.64 -16.76
C GLY A 363 9.86 -16.91 -16.07
N GLY A 364 10.02 -16.30 -14.91
CA GLY A 364 11.08 -16.52 -13.93
C GLY A 364 10.42 -16.59 -12.55
N LEU A 365 10.88 -17.49 -11.71
CA LEU A 365 10.32 -17.79 -10.39
C LEU A 365 10.60 -16.63 -9.40
N HIS A 366 9.75 -15.62 -9.40
CA HIS A 366 9.37 -14.76 -8.28
C HIS A 366 8.03 -14.11 -8.69
N PRO A 367 7.00 -14.06 -7.82
CA PRO A 367 5.75 -13.41 -8.20
C PRO A 367 6.07 -11.92 -8.39
N MET A 368 6.08 -11.46 -9.64
CA MET A 368 6.23 -10.04 -10.04
C MET A 368 7.50 -9.27 -9.63
N GLY A 369 8.49 -9.87 -8.96
CA GLY A 369 9.68 -9.10 -8.54
C GLY A 369 9.34 -7.89 -7.66
N LEU A 370 8.21 -7.96 -6.97
CA LEU A 370 7.74 -6.98 -5.99
C LEU A 370 8.43 -7.27 -4.65
N ASP A 371 9.09 -6.28 -4.06
CA ASP A 371 9.74 -6.47 -2.76
C ASP A 371 8.75 -6.63 -1.61
N ARG A 372 7.48 -6.23 -1.76
CA ARG A 372 6.38 -6.55 -0.83
C ARG A 372 5.00 -6.67 -1.51
N PRO A 373 4.64 -7.79 -2.16
CA PRO A 373 3.24 -8.02 -2.49
C PRO A 373 2.40 -8.02 -1.21
N ALA A 374 1.12 -7.61 -1.25
CA ALA A 374 0.22 -7.77 -0.11
C ALA A 374 -0.14 -9.27 0.08
N TYR A 375 0.86 -10.09 0.41
CA TYR A 375 0.86 -11.55 0.31
C TYR A 375 -0.11 -12.22 1.30
N LEU A 376 -0.53 -11.49 2.32
CA LEU A 376 -1.50 -11.96 3.30
C LEU A 376 -2.88 -12.20 2.70
N TYR A 377 -3.23 -11.49 1.63
CA TYR A 377 -4.54 -11.59 1.00
C TYR A 377 -4.53 -11.56 -0.53
N SER A 378 -3.64 -10.84 -1.21
CA SER A 378 -3.75 -10.68 -2.66
C SER A 378 -3.54 -12.02 -3.37
N ASN A 379 -4.49 -12.39 -4.24
CA ASN A 379 -4.28 -13.48 -5.20
C ASN A 379 -3.11 -13.15 -6.13
N PHE A 380 -2.34 -14.17 -6.53
CA PHE A 380 -1.11 -13.97 -7.29
C PHE A 380 -0.81 -15.08 -8.30
N GLY A 381 0.12 -14.79 -9.20
CA GLY A 381 0.67 -15.71 -10.19
C GLY A 381 0.33 -15.34 -11.63
N ASN A 382 1.31 -15.53 -12.52
CA ASN A 382 1.31 -15.04 -13.90
C ASN A 382 0.24 -15.67 -14.81
N ASN A 383 -0.55 -16.62 -14.32
CA ASN A 383 -1.70 -17.19 -15.04
C ASN A 383 -3.01 -16.42 -14.79
N LEU A 384 -2.98 -15.44 -13.87
CA LEU A 384 -4.10 -14.57 -13.55
C LEU A 384 -3.67 -13.10 -13.57
N VAL A 385 -2.65 -12.73 -12.81
CA VAL A 385 -2.32 -11.32 -12.53
C VAL A 385 -1.52 -10.67 -13.67
N ASP A 386 -1.99 -9.49 -14.09
CA ASP A 386 -1.35 -8.67 -15.12
C ASP A 386 -0.53 -7.52 -14.53
N ILE A 387 -1.03 -6.89 -13.45
CA ILE A 387 -0.45 -5.72 -12.77
C ILE A 387 -0.79 -5.77 -11.28
N ALA A 388 -0.04 -5.05 -10.45
CA ALA A 388 -0.30 -4.80 -9.05
C ALA A 388 -0.32 -3.30 -8.75
N ALA A 389 -1.18 -2.88 -7.82
CA ALA A 389 -1.37 -1.49 -7.40
C ALA A 389 -1.58 -1.30 -5.88
N PRO A 390 -1.40 -0.11 -5.24
CA PRO A 390 -1.70 0.06 -3.83
C PRO A 390 -3.13 -0.34 -3.55
N GLY A 391 -3.26 -1.43 -2.83
CA GLY A 391 -4.49 -1.77 -2.14
C GLY A 391 -4.28 -1.81 -0.64
N GLY A 392 -3.07 -1.51 -0.16
CA GLY A 392 -2.70 -1.42 1.25
C GLY A 392 -2.22 -2.74 1.87
N ASP A 393 -1.82 -2.69 3.12
CA ASP A 393 -1.51 -3.88 3.92
C ASP A 393 -2.17 -3.78 5.30
N TYR A 394 -2.41 -4.94 5.92
CA TYR A 394 -2.94 -5.03 7.27
C TYR A 394 -2.06 -5.84 8.21
N GLU A 395 -0.85 -6.21 7.79
CA GLU A 395 0.13 -6.91 8.63
C GLU A 395 0.37 -6.18 9.97
N LEU A 396 0.75 -4.89 9.93
CA LEU A 396 1.00 -4.09 11.13
C LEU A 396 -0.25 -3.96 12.02
N TYR A 397 -1.43 -3.86 11.40
CA TYR A 397 -2.69 -3.81 12.13
C TYR A 397 -3.00 -5.15 12.84
N LEU A 398 -2.66 -6.29 12.23
CA LEU A 398 -2.77 -7.60 12.88
C LEU A 398 -1.78 -7.76 14.03
N GLU A 399 -0.57 -7.23 13.91
CA GLU A 399 0.39 -7.22 15.01
C GLU A 399 -0.17 -6.46 16.22
N TYR A 400 -0.78 -5.29 15.98
CA TYR A 400 -1.46 -4.53 17.02
C TYR A 400 -2.60 -5.32 17.70
N LEU A 401 -3.50 -5.94 16.92
CA LEU A 401 -4.60 -6.73 17.47
C LEU A 401 -4.12 -7.95 18.28
N ASN A 402 -2.97 -8.52 17.92
CA ASN A 402 -2.36 -9.64 18.63
C ASN A 402 -1.50 -9.18 19.83
N GLY A 403 -1.42 -7.87 20.09
CA GLY A 403 -0.60 -7.28 21.16
C GLY A 403 0.89 -7.40 20.93
N LEU A 404 1.31 -7.59 19.67
CA LEU A 404 2.69 -7.64 19.22
C LEU A 404 3.23 -6.24 18.91
N ASP A 405 2.35 -5.30 18.55
CA ASP A 405 2.63 -3.88 18.44
C ASP A 405 1.64 -3.05 19.29
N ASN A 406 2.07 -1.92 19.82
CA ASN A 406 1.21 -0.96 20.54
C ASN A 406 1.44 0.48 20.05
N SER A 407 2.10 0.65 18.90
CA SER A 407 2.38 1.94 18.30
C SER A 407 1.10 2.72 18.04
N LEU A 408 1.13 4.02 18.33
CA LEU A 408 0.01 4.92 18.13
C LEU A 408 0.46 6.14 17.34
N CYS A 409 -0.22 6.41 16.25
CA CYS A 409 0.00 7.52 15.33
C CYS A 409 -1.20 8.46 15.35
N GLU A 410 -0.95 9.77 15.17
CA GLU A 410 -2.04 10.73 15.02
C GLU A 410 -2.47 10.81 13.56
N SER A 411 -3.73 10.46 13.27
CA SER A 411 -4.34 10.58 11.95
C SER A 411 -5.78 11.11 12.07
N ALA A 412 -6.14 12.08 11.23
CA ALA A 412 -7.43 12.78 11.26
C ALA A 412 -7.80 13.38 12.64
N GLY A 413 -6.81 13.82 13.43
CA GLY A 413 -7.00 14.38 14.78
C GLY A 413 -7.38 13.34 15.84
N ARG A 414 -7.11 12.05 15.56
CA ARG A 414 -7.27 10.93 16.49
C ARG A 414 -5.95 10.18 16.62
N VAL A 415 -5.71 9.62 17.80
CA VAL A 415 -4.56 8.76 18.09
C VAL A 415 -4.98 7.31 17.84
N LEU A 416 -4.39 6.67 16.82
CA LEU A 416 -4.81 5.38 16.24
C LEU A 416 -3.61 4.43 16.14
N PRO A 417 -3.79 3.10 16.02
CA PRO A 417 -2.68 2.19 15.75
C PRO A 417 -1.97 2.56 14.46
N CYS A 418 -0.63 2.65 14.45
CA CYS A 418 0.09 3.13 13.26
C CYS A 418 -0.13 2.25 12.02
N GLY A 419 -0.38 0.96 12.19
CA GLY A 419 -0.69 0.04 11.09
C GLY A 419 -1.95 0.39 10.29
N ILE A 420 -2.76 1.36 10.71
CA ILE A 420 -3.86 1.89 9.88
C ILE A 420 -3.35 2.74 8.72
N LEU A 421 -2.14 3.30 8.81
CA LEU A 421 -1.56 4.15 7.76
C LEU A 421 -1.19 3.36 6.50
N ASP A 422 -1.08 2.03 6.60
CA ASP A 422 -0.86 1.15 5.45
C ASP A 422 -2.14 0.91 4.63
N TYR A 423 -3.31 1.31 5.13
CA TYR A 423 -4.59 1.17 4.44
C TYR A 423 -4.79 2.32 3.44
N ILE A 424 -5.65 2.09 2.43
CA ILE A 424 -6.03 3.12 1.47
C ILE A 424 -7.14 4.00 2.06
N PHE A 425 -6.88 5.31 2.11
CA PHE A 425 -7.86 6.32 2.53
C PHE A 425 -8.63 6.86 1.32
N SER A 426 -9.97 6.80 1.36
CA SER A 426 -10.83 7.32 0.29
C SER A 426 -12.27 7.59 0.79
N THR A 427 -13.14 8.06 -0.11
CA THR A 427 -14.53 8.48 0.21
C THR A 427 -15.37 7.36 0.80
N GLY A 428 -16.34 7.76 1.62
CA GLY A 428 -17.22 6.87 2.35
C GLY A 428 -18.69 7.21 2.28
N SER A 429 -19.55 6.20 2.33
CA SER A 429 -21.00 6.39 2.36
C SER A 429 -21.47 7.16 3.59
N PHE A 430 -22.57 7.91 3.44
CA PHE A 430 -23.12 8.68 4.55
C PHE A 430 -23.63 7.78 5.67
N GLU A 431 -23.42 8.21 6.91
CA GLU A 431 -23.95 7.54 8.11
C GLU A 431 -24.83 8.52 8.89
N THR A 432 -26.01 8.09 9.36
CA THR A 432 -26.85 8.93 10.21
C THR A 432 -26.88 8.41 11.64
N ILE A 433 -26.39 9.22 12.58
CA ILE A 433 -26.32 8.90 14.01
C ILE A 433 -27.09 9.97 14.78
N ASP A 434 -28.04 9.54 15.60
CA ASP A 434 -28.87 10.42 16.45
C ASP A 434 -29.54 11.59 15.68
N GLY A 435 -29.94 11.34 14.43
CA GLY A 435 -30.60 12.34 13.56
C GLY A 435 -29.64 13.35 12.92
N VAL A 436 -28.33 13.13 13.00
CA VAL A 436 -27.30 13.89 12.29
C VAL A 436 -26.67 13.00 11.22
N THR A 437 -26.74 13.41 9.97
CA THR A 437 -26.07 12.74 8.85
C THR A 437 -24.62 13.22 8.73
N TYR A 438 -23.70 12.29 8.58
CA TYR A 438 -22.27 12.50 8.43
C TYR A 438 -21.83 12.11 7.02
N ILE A 439 -20.94 12.92 6.45
CA ILE A 439 -20.14 12.60 5.27
C ILE A 439 -18.89 11.88 5.77
N ASN A 440 -18.56 10.74 5.17
CA ASN A 440 -17.53 9.84 5.70
C ASN A 440 -16.38 9.62 4.71
N TRP A 441 -15.23 9.24 5.26
CA TRP A 441 -14.08 8.69 4.55
C TRP A 441 -13.52 7.52 5.37
N TYR A 442 -13.11 6.45 4.68
CA TYR A 442 -12.71 5.20 5.31
C TYR A 442 -11.28 4.82 4.93
N TRP A 443 -10.63 4.14 5.88
CA TRP A 443 -9.42 3.36 5.64
C TRP A 443 -9.81 1.94 5.28
N SER A 444 -9.35 1.46 4.12
CA SER A 444 -9.70 0.14 3.62
C SER A 444 -8.52 -0.51 2.91
N VAL A 445 -8.48 -1.85 2.93
CA VAL A 445 -7.40 -2.63 2.34
C VAL A 445 -7.96 -3.77 1.50
N GLY A 446 -7.38 -3.99 0.32
CA GLY A 446 -7.82 -5.06 -0.57
C GLY A 446 -7.43 -4.83 -2.03
N THR A 447 -7.50 -5.90 -2.83
CA THR A 447 -7.39 -5.79 -4.30
C THR A 447 -8.51 -4.93 -4.92
N SER A 448 -9.62 -4.75 -4.19
CA SER A 448 -10.71 -3.82 -4.51
C SER A 448 -10.31 -2.34 -4.40
N MET A 449 -9.23 -2.02 -3.67
CA MET A 449 -8.60 -0.69 -3.63
C MET A 449 -7.43 -0.58 -4.63
N ALA A 450 -6.77 -1.69 -4.97
CA ALA A 450 -5.73 -1.70 -6.00
C ALA A 450 -6.29 -1.47 -7.41
N SER A 451 -7.37 -2.17 -7.77
CA SER A 451 -8.02 -2.04 -9.09
C SER A 451 -8.40 -0.59 -9.46
N PRO A 452 -9.04 0.21 -8.58
CA PRO A 452 -9.36 1.60 -8.89
C PRO A 452 -8.15 2.51 -9.07
N HIS A 453 -7.04 2.28 -8.36
CA HIS A 453 -5.79 3.01 -8.62
C HIS A 453 -5.30 2.76 -10.06
N ALA A 454 -5.27 1.50 -10.50
CA ALA A 454 -4.89 1.15 -11.88
C ALA A 454 -5.87 1.71 -12.92
N ALA A 455 -7.17 1.72 -12.63
CA ALA A 455 -8.19 2.34 -13.49
C ALA A 455 -7.99 3.87 -13.60
N GLY A 456 -7.60 4.52 -12.50
CA GLY A 456 -7.20 5.93 -12.46
C GLY A 456 -6.06 6.25 -13.41
N VAL A 457 -4.99 5.44 -13.42
CA VAL A 457 -3.88 5.57 -14.41
C VAL A 457 -4.38 5.55 -15.82
N ALA A 458 -5.21 4.55 -16.11
CA ALA A 458 -5.68 4.36 -17.46
C ALA A 458 -6.46 5.59 -17.90
N ALA A 459 -7.21 6.22 -16.99
CA ALA A 459 -7.88 7.48 -17.24
C ALA A 459 -6.89 8.64 -17.46
N LEU A 460 -5.82 8.74 -16.66
CA LEU A 460 -4.76 9.73 -16.87
C LEU A 460 -4.09 9.58 -18.24
N ILE A 461 -3.62 8.38 -18.60
CA ILE A 461 -2.98 8.09 -19.90
C ILE A 461 -3.95 8.30 -21.05
N LYS A 462 -5.21 7.91 -20.90
CA LYS A 462 -6.24 8.13 -21.91
C LYS A 462 -6.55 9.61 -22.09
N SER A 463 -6.51 10.42 -21.04
CA SER A 463 -6.64 11.88 -21.13
C SER A 463 -5.44 12.53 -21.82
N GLU A 464 -4.23 12.00 -21.61
CA GLU A 464 -3.02 12.39 -22.32
C GLU A 464 -3.09 12.04 -23.81
N MET A 465 -3.64 10.87 -24.13
CA MET A 465 -3.72 10.33 -25.49
C MET A 465 -5.16 9.91 -25.87
N PRO A 466 -6.08 10.87 -26.10
CA PRO A 466 -7.51 10.58 -26.27
C PRO A 466 -7.86 9.68 -27.48
N TRP A 467 -6.96 9.59 -28.45
CA TRP A 467 -7.11 8.77 -29.65
C TRP A 467 -6.89 7.27 -29.40
N MET A 468 -6.30 6.87 -28.27
CA MET A 468 -6.05 5.46 -27.95
C MET A 468 -7.34 4.74 -27.58
N ARG A 469 -7.51 3.51 -28.07
CA ARG A 469 -8.54 2.57 -27.58
C ARG A 469 -7.97 1.80 -26.38
N GLY A 470 -8.82 1.13 -25.60
CA GLY A 470 -8.44 0.46 -24.36
C GLY A 470 -7.19 -0.42 -24.43
N GLU A 471 -7.06 -1.27 -25.46
CA GLU A 471 -5.85 -2.09 -25.70
C GLU A 471 -4.57 -1.28 -25.91
N GLY A 472 -4.69 -0.11 -26.54
CA GLY A 472 -3.59 0.83 -26.70
C GLY A 472 -3.18 1.45 -25.37
N VAL A 473 -4.15 1.86 -24.55
CA VAL A 473 -3.92 2.37 -23.19
C VAL A 473 -3.20 1.32 -22.35
N TRP A 474 -3.68 0.07 -22.35
CA TRP A 474 -3.04 -1.02 -21.62
C TRP A 474 -1.61 -1.32 -22.12
N SER A 475 -1.41 -1.32 -23.44
CA SER A 475 -0.07 -1.50 -24.01
C SER A 475 0.87 -0.37 -23.61
N GLU A 476 0.37 0.85 -23.50
CA GLU A 476 1.14 2.01 -23.06
C GLU A 476 1.49 1.94 -21.57
N MET A 477 0.55 1.56 -20.71
CA MET A 477 0.82 1.30 -19.28
C MET A 477 1.97 0.31 -19.11
N ARG A 478 1.89 -0.84 -19.79
CA ARG A 478 2.96 -1.85 -19.75
C ARG A 478 4.28 -1.35 -20.31
N ARG A 479 4.24 -0.59 -21.40
CA ARG A 479 5.44 -0.04 -22.03
C ARG A 479 6.15 0.94 -21.10
N ARG A 480 5.40 1.80 -20.41
CA ARG A 480 5.92 2.79 -19.46
C ARG A 480 6.49 2.10 -18.22
N ALA A 481 5.76 1.14 -17.67
CA ALA A 481 6.26 0.32 -16.57
C ALA A 481 7.55 -0.43 -16.95
N ALA A 482 7.62 -1.04 -18.12
CA ALA A 482 8.83 -1.76 -18.56
C ALA A 482 10.03 -0.85 -18.88
N GLN A 483 9.85 0.47 -18.94
CA GLN A 483 10.91 1.44 -19.24
C GLN A 483 11.45 2.17 -18.00
N ALA A 484 10.73 2.15 -16.89
CA ALA A 484 11.32 2.49 -15.59
C ALA A 484 12.45 1.47 -15.31
N GLN A 485 13.63 1.96 -14.92
CA GLN A 485 14.82 1.11 -14.82
C GLN A 485 14.61 0.00 -13.76
N PRO A 486 15.25 -1.18 -13.91
CA PRO A 486 15.03 -2.31 -13.01
C PRO A 486 15.73 -2.19 -11.65
N ASP A 487 16.38 -1.07 -11.36
CA ASP A 487 17.37 -0.97 -10.27
C ASP A 487 16.86 -0.23 -9.02
N ILE A 488 15.59 0.19 -8.95
CA ILE A 488 15.01 0.85 -7.75
C ILE A 488 13.51 0.47 -7.66
N ASP A 489 13.02 0.25 -6.45
CA ASP A 489 11.74 -0.36 -6.03
C ASP A 489 10.44 0.41 -6.43
N TYR A 490 10.45 1.12 -7.55
CA TYR A 490 9.33 1.93 -8.02
C TYR A 490 9.18 1.90 -9.56
N VAL A 491 8.12 1.25 -10.04
CA VAL A 491 7.84 1.09 -11.47
C VAL A 491 6.54 1.79 -11.84
N SER A 492 6.62 3.08 -12.16
CA SER A 492 5.45 3.84 -12.61
C SER A 492 5.05 3.56 -14.07
N PRO A 493 3.80 3.15 -14.35
CA PRO A 493 3.18 3.05 -15.66
C PRO A 493 2.82 4.41 -16.26
N LEU A 494 3.01 5.53 -15.53
CA LEU A 494 2.96 6.86 -16.12
C LEU A 494 4.30 7.23 -16.79
N GLY A 495 5.35 6.45 -16.57
CA GLY A 495 6.67 6.63 -17.19
C GLY A 495 7.34 7.91 -16.71
N ILE A 496 7.01 8.29 -15.47
CA ILE A 496 7.57 9.43 -14.77
C ILE A 496 8.50 8.83 -13.71
N SER A 497 9.71 9.34 -13.61
CA SER A 497 10.57 9.06 -12.47
C SER A 497 10.22 10.06 -11.39
N GLU A 498 10.01 9.60 -10.17
CA GLU A 498 10.00 10.50 -9.03
C GLU A 498 11.37 11.20 -8.96
N ASP A 499 11.34 12.53 -8.88
CA ASP A 499 12.49 13.33 -8.46
C ASP A 499 12.27 13.52 -6.96
N GLU A 500 12.81 12.62 -6.13
CA GLU A 500 12.55 12.54 -4.68
C GLU A 500 13.05 13.79 -3.94
N SER A 501 12.31 14.90 -4.05
CA SER A 501 12.67 16.11 -3.32
C SER A 501 11.52 16.97 -2.79
N GLN A 502 10.24 16.76 -3.13
CA GLN A 502 9.23 17.80 -2.79
C GLN A 502 7.82 17.39 -2.33
N TYR A 503 7.42 16.12 -2.26
CA TYR A 503 5.99 15.81 -2.05
C TYR A 503 5.60 14.82 -0.94
N PHE A 504 6.47 14.50 0.03
CA PHE A 504 6.00 13.91 1.29
C PHE A 504 5.38 15.00 2.19
N GLY A 505 4.17 15.42 1.80
CA GLY A 505 3.27 16.31 2.53
C GLY A 505 2.66 15.69 3.79
N ALA A 506 3.06 14.50 4.21
CA ALA A 506 2.79 13.99 5.56
C ALA A 506 4.07 13.47 6.26
N GLY A 507 5.19 14.16 6.08
CA GLY A 507 6.42 13.92 6.82
C GLY A 507 7.46 14.96 6.44
N ARG A 508 7.81 15.88 7.33
CA ARG A 508 8.62 17.08 7.05
C ARG A 508 9.86 16.83 6.15
N ALA A 509 9.82 17.44 4.97
CA ALA A 509 10.88 18.09 4.18
C ALA A 509 12.36 17.68 4.42
N ALA A 510 12.93 17.00 3.41
CA ALA A 510 14.35 17.09 3.04
C ALA A 510 14.46 17.97 1.78
N THR A 511 15.34 18.97 1.78
CA THR A 511 15.75 19.66 0.55
C THR A 511 17.16 19.24 0.16
N ASP A 512 17.20 18.63 -1.02
CA ASP A 512 18.24 18.23 -1.95
C ASP A 512 19.49 19.14 -2.11
N TYR A 513 20.68 18.52 -2.23
CA TYR A 513 21.81 18.98 -3.04
C TYR A 513 22.69 17.79 -3.48
N ALA A 514 22.79 17.60 -4.80
CA ALA A 514 23.62 16.58 -5.44
C ALA A 514 25.12 16.62 -5.07
N LEU A 515 25.67 15.40 -4.92
CA LEU A 515 26.99 14.98 -4.43
C LEU A 515 28.20 15.34 -5.32
N PRO A 516 29.40 15.29 -4.73
CA PRO A 516 30.52 14.55 -5.31
C PRO A 516 31.06 13.46 -4.36
N SER A 517 31.52 12.37 -4.97
CA SER A 517 32.21 11.21 -4.38
C SER A 517 33.30 11.59 -3.38
N ASP A 518 33.16 11.12 -2.13
CA ASP A 518 34.19 10.46 -1.28
C ASP A 518 33.71 10.57 0.19
N TYR A 519 33.50 9.41 0.84
CA TYR A 519 33.01 9.18 2.22
C TYR A 519 31.55 9.60 2.52
N GLN A 520 30.69 8.59 2.74
CA GLN A 520 29.32 8.77 3.23
C GLN A 520 29.37 9.16 4.71
N THR A 521 28.95 10.38 5.04
CA THR A 521 28.68 10.82 6.42
C THR A 521 27.18 10.69 6.70
N CYS A 522 26.77 10.58 7.98
CA CYS A 522 25.35 10.53 8.42
C CYS A 522 24.46 11.70 7.90
N ASN A 523 25.04 12.72 7.24
CA ASN A 523 24.34 13.89 6.69
C ASN A 523 24.28 13.99 5.13
N GLY A 524 24.29 12.88 4.37
CA GLY A 524 24.06 12.95 2.92
C GLY A 524 23.65 11.63 2.22
N GLN A 525 22.32 11.42 2.10
CA GLN A 525 21.52 10.48 1.24
C GLN A 525 22.22 9.22 0.67
N ALA A 526 21.78 7.97 0.86
CA ALA A 526 20.47 7.43 1.25
C ALA A 526 20.61 6.01 1.84
N ALA A 527 19.93 5.77 2.96
CA ALA A 527 19.11 4.60 3.28
C ALA A 527 18.50 4.89 4.67
N THR A 528 17.30 5.46 4.68
CA THR A 528 16.60 5.81 5.91
C THR A 528 15.96 4.55 6.49
N LEU A 529 16.46 4.07 7.62
CA LEU A 529 15.79 3.04 8.38
C LEU A 529 14.80 3.72 9.34
N TYR A 530 13.49 3.56 9.12
CA TYR A 530 12.51 4.00 10.10
C TYR A 530 12.32 2.89 11.12
N VAL A 531 12.86 3.08 12.32
CA VAL A 531 12.52 2.27 13.48
C VAL A 531 11.51 3.07 14.31
N SER A 532 10.33 2.48 14.51
CA SER A 532 9.31 3.09 15.36
C SER A 532 9.75 3.02 16.84
N PRO A 533 9.18 3.85 17.74
CA PRO A 533 9.50 3.83 19.18
C PRO A 533 9.26 2.48 19.91
N SER A 534 8.80 1.44 19.22
CA SER A 534 8.62 0.07 19.72
C SER A 534 9.71 -0.92 19.27
N GLY A 535 10.75 -0.47 18.55
CA GLY A 535 11.87 -1.31 18.11
C GLY A 535 11.55 -2.22 16.92
N HIS A 536 10.64 -1.78 16.04
CA HIS A 536 10.27 -2.48 14.81
C HIS A 536 10.79 -1.72 13.57
N ILE A 537 11.49 -2.43 12.68
CA ILE A 537 12.15 -1.90 11.47
C ILE A 537 11.18 -1.88 10.29
N VAL A 538 11.09 -0.74 9.61
CA VAL A 538 10.57 -0.60 8.24
C VAL A 538 11.77 -0.27 7.32
N SER A 539 12.01 -1.10 6.31
CA SER A 539 13.15 -0.99 5.37
C SER A 539 12.64 -0.53 4.00
N THR A 540 13.36 0.44 3.41
CA THR A 540 13.27 0.82 1.99
C THR A 540 14.65 0.61 1.35
N ASP A 541 14.69 -0.21 0.30
CA ASP A 541 15.83 -0.69 -0.49
C ASP A 541 16.68 -1.86 0.03
N MET A 542 16.76 -2.90 -0.82
CA MET A 542 17.43 -4.17 -0.61
C MET A 542 18.96 -4.06 -0.62
N ASN A 543 19.56 -4.20 0.55
CA ASN A 543 20.48 -5.32 0.80
C ASN A 543 20.43 -5.89 2.23
N VAL A 544 19.46 -5.50 3.06
CA VAL A 544 19.37 -6.02 4.44
C VAL A 544 18.35 -7.16 4.53
N ASN A 545 18.81 -8.41 4.42
CA ASN A 545 18.09 -9.59 4.94
C ASN A 545 18.33 -9.75 6.47
N GLY A 546 18.26 -8.66 7.21
CA GLY A 546 18.47 -8.61 8.66
C GLY A 546 17.31 -9.24 9.41
N ARG A 547 17.61 -10.20 10.30
CA ARG A 547 16.63 -10.80 11.22
C ARG A 547 16.77 -10.14 12.58
N LEU A 548 15.66 -9.65 13.15
CA LEU A 548 15.61 -9.28 14.57
C LEU A 548 15.95 -10.49 15.44
N TYR A 549 17.07 -10.41 16.18
CA TYR A 549 17.45 -11.37 17.21
C TYR A 549 17.43 -10.68 18.57
N ARG A 550 16.27 -10.69 19.25
CA ARG A 550 16.12 -10.20 20.65
C ARG A 550 16.40 -8.70 20.87
N GLY A 551 15.87 -7.82 20.02
CA GLY A 551 15.95 -6.36 20.22
C GLY A 551 17.29 -5.73 19.80
N MET A 552 17.98 -6.36 18.85
CA MET A 552 19.16 -5.84 18.17
C MET A 552 18.83 -5.70 16.68
N LEU A 553 19.08 -4.52 16.13
CA LEU A 553 19.11 -4.23 14.71
C LEU A 553 20.46 -4.72 14.16
N GLN A 554 20.41 -5.61 13.18
CA GLN A 554 21.56 -6.34 12.68
C GLN A 554 21.55 -6.32 11.16
N GLY A 555 22.69 -5.91 10.57
CA GLY A 555 22.98 -5.97 9.15
C GLY A 555 23.21 -7.38 8.63
N THR A 556 23.95 -7.49 7.55
CA THR A 556 24.23 -8.67 6.74
C THR A 556 25.73 -8.84 6.58
N ASN A 557 26.17 -9.81 5.77
CA ASN A 557 27.61 -9.98 5.55
C ASN A 557 28.13 -9.15 4.36
N GLY A 558 27.40 -8.13 3.93
CA GLY A 558 27.81 -7.18 2.90
C GLY A 558 27.61 -5.75 3.40
N MET A 559 28.07 -4.77 2.63
CA MET A 559 27.94 -3.34 2.96
C MET A 559 26.47 -2.96 3.23
N ASP A 560 26.24 -2.42 4.41
CA ASP A 560 24.93 -2.02 4.92
C ASP A 560 24.92 -0.57 5.38
N ILE A 561 23.73 0.01 5.40
CA ILE A 561 23.47 1.30 6.05
C ILE A 561 22.43 1.06 7.13
N ILE A 562 22.77 1.44 8.37
CA ILE A 562 21.99 1.17 9.56
C ILE A 562 21.76 2.51 10.29
N VAL A 563 20.50 2.85 10.57
CA VAL A 563 20.16 4.09 11.28
C VAL A 563 19.26 3.73 12.47
N GLY A 564 19.64 4.14 13.67
CA GLY A 564 18.84 4.01 14.88
C GLY A 564 17.80 5.14 14.99
N THR A 565 17.25 5.29 16.18
CA THR A 565 16.08 6.14 16.48
C THR A 565 16.47 7.33 17.34
N SER A 566 15.47 7.91 18.00
CA SER A 566 15.69 8.92 19.03
C SER A 566 15.64 8.31 20.45
N GLY A 567 15.87 7.01 20.61
CA GLY A 567 15.97 6.36 21.91
C GLY A 567 16.93 5.18 21.88
N ASP A 568 17.27 4.65 23.06
CA ASP A 568 18.34 3.66 23.26
C ASP A 568 18.24 2.42 22.34
N ASP A 569 19.17 2.32 21.39
CA ASP A 569 19.22 1.31 20.34
C ASP A 569 20.38 0.32 20.51
N MET A 570 20.26 -0.83 19.82
CA MET A 570 21.32 -1.83 19.75
C MET A 570 21.56 -2.23 18.29
N LEU A 571 22.68 -1.78 17.72
CA LEU A 571 22.99 -1.81 16.29
C LEU A 571 24.20 -2.71 16.00
N ARG A 572 24.22 -3.44 14.88
CA ARG A 572 25.35 -4.30 14.48
C ARG A 572 25.49 -4.44 12.96
N GLY A 573 26.66 -4.15 12.39
CA GLY A 573 26.97 -4.29 10.95
C GLY A 573 27.06 -5.74 10.45
N LEU A 574 27.90 -6.54 11.12
CA LEU A 574 28.38 -7.91 10.82
C LEU A 574 29.65 -8.01 9.96
N ASN A 575 29.53 -8.15 8.64
CA ASN A 575 30.70 -8.13 7.76
C ASN A 575 30.40 -7.16 6.63
N GLY A 576 31.39 -6.48 6.08
CA GLY A 576 31.16 -5.49 5.04
C GLY A 576 31.66 -4.13 5.52
N ASP A 577 31.84 -3.21 4.59
CA ASP A 577 32.19 -1.84 4.94
C ASP A 577 30.86 -1.10 5.16
N ASP A 578 30.42 -0.97 6.41
CA ASP A 578 29.07 -0.55 6.80
C ASP A 578 29.01 0.93 7.21
N SER A 579 27.82 1.54 7.15
CA SER A 579 27.56 2.90 7.65
C SER A 579 26.46 2.85 8.72
N ILE A 580 26.80 3.10 9.98
CA ILE A 580 25.90 2.95 11.12
C ILE A 580 25.76 4.28 11.88
N CYS A 581 24.54 4.76 12.07
CA CYS A 581 24.23 5.98 12.84
C CYS A 581 23.26 5.61 13.99
N GLY A 582 23.57 5.98 15.23
CA GLY A 582 22.78 5.70 16.44
C GLY A 582 21.52 6.55 16.52
N GLY A 583 21.69 7.86 16.41
CA GLY A 583 20.61 8.84 16.50
C GLY A 583 20.61 9.50 17.89
N ASP A 584 19.44 9.92 18.39
CA ASP A 584 19.39 10.36 19.80
C ASP A 584 19.18 9.12 20.70
N GLY A 585 19.68 9.10 21.95
CA GLY A 585 19.50 7.97 22.88
C GLY A 585 20.82 7.48 23.45
N ASP A 586 20.78 6.61 24.47
CA ASP A 586 22.01 5.94 24.94
C ASP A 586 22.19 4.59 24.19
N ASP A 587 22.94 4.60 23.10
CA ASP A 587 23.01 3.50 22.13
C ASP A 587 24.13 2.49 22.37
N MET A 588 24.00 1.32 21.74
CA MET A 588 25.03 0.29 21.69
C MET A 588 25.27 -0.18 20.25
N ILE A 589 26.39 0.23 19.67
CA ILE A 589 26.69 0.09 18.24
C ILE A 589 27.95 -0.77 18.05
N PHE A 590 27.89 -1.71 17.09
CA PHE A 590 29.01 -2.57 16.69
C PHE A 590 29.19 -2.55 15.17
N GLY A 591 30.30 -2.01 14.66
CA GLY A 591 30.72 -2.08 13.26
C GLY A 591 30.97 -3.51 12.82
N THR A 592 31.81 -4.23 13.59
CA THR A 592 32.25 -5.63 13.41
C THR A 592 33.32 -5.81 12.33
N ASP A 593 33.16 -6.67 11.32
CA ASP A 593 34.24 -6.95 10.36
C ASP A 593 34.11 -6.09 9.09
N GLY A 594 35.07 -5.20 8.82
CA GLY A 594 35.11 -4.38 7.60
C GLY A 594 35.52 -2.95 7.91
N ASN A 595 35.66 -2.09 6.91
CA ASN A 595 36.03 -0.69 7.13
C ASN A 595 34.75 0.15 7.30
N ASP A 596 34.34 0.36 8.53
CA ASP A 596 33.03 0.89 8.88
C ASP A 596 33.07 2.40 9.13
N TYR A 597 31.94 3.05 8.87
CA TYR A 597 31.62 4.37 9.39
C TYR A 597 30.57 4.19 10.48
N VAL A 598 30.85 4.61 11.71
CA VAL A 598 30.00 4.37 12.88
C VAL A 598 29.87 5.65 13.70
N SER A 599 28.64 6.10 13.98
CA SER A 599 28.36 7.32 14.74
C SER A 599 27.30 7.08 15.81
N GLY A 600 27.55 7.47 17.06
CA GLY A 600 26.53 7.49 18.13
C GLY A 600 25.49 8.59 17.92
N GLU A 601 25.95 9.77 17.52
CA GLU A 601 25.16 11.00 17.36
C GLU A 601 24.82 11.70 18.67
N GLY A 602 23.73 11.40 19.39
CA GLY A 602 23.36 12.16 20.58
C GLY A 602 22.92 11.29 21.74
N GLY A 603 23.52 11.46 22.91
CA GLY A 603 23.27 10.66 24.12
C GLY A 603 24.57 9.99 24.57
N ASN A 604 24.51 9.09 25.56
CA ASN A 604 25.73 8.48 26.12
C ASN A 604 25.90 7.07 25.54
N ASP A 605 26.67 7.00 24.47
CA ASP A 605 26.73 5.88 23.57
C ASP A 605 27.86 4.90 23.91
N ARG A 606 27.72 3.68 23.39
CA ARG A 606 28.80 2.70 23.32
C ARG A 606 29.02 2.31 21.87
N VAL A 607 30.08 2.83 21.28
CA VAL A 607 30.37 2.68 19.86
C VAL A 607 31.66 1.87 19.68
N MET A 608 31.61 0.81 18.88
CA MET A 608 32.76 -0.08 18.62
C MET A 608 32.91 -0.29 17.11
N GLY A 609 34.07 0.04 16.54
CA GLY A 609 34.43 -0.29 15.15
C GLY A 609 34.66 -1.79 14.96
N ASP A 610 35.38 -2.41 15.90
CA ASP A 610 35.77 -3.83 15.95
C ASP A 610 36.95 -4.20 15.02
N ASN A 611 36.78 -4.72 13.81
CA ASN A 611 37.91 -5.15 12.94
C ASN A 611 37.86 -4.44 11.59
N GLY A 612 38.88 -3.66 11.25
CA GLY A 612 38.97 -2.96 9.98
C GLY A 612 39.63 -1.60 10.14
N MET A 613 39.66 -0.79 9.10
CA MET A 613 40.06 0.62 9.21
C MET A 613 38.79 1.47 9.33
N ASP A 614 38.39 1.77 10.55
CA ASP A 614 37.09 2.32 10.87
C ASP A 614 37.12 3.83 11.08
N GLN A 615 35.96 4.47 10.92
CA GLN A 615 35.69 5.84 11.37
C GLN A 615 34.61 5.78 12.43
N VAL A 616 34.99 6.05 13.69
CA VAL A 616 34.13 5.82 14.85
C VAL A 616 33.93 7.14 15.61
N TYR A 617 32.69 7.58 15.71
CA TYR A 617 32.29 8.84 16.33
C TYR A 617 31.36 8.57 17.52
N GLY A 618 31.65 9.18 18.67
CA GLY A 618 30.74 9.24 19.83
C GLY A 618 29.57 10.16 19.53
N GLY A 619 29.81 11.47 19.57
CA GLY A 619 28.81 12.49 19.27
C GLY A 619 28.60 13.44 20.43
N ASP A 620 27.36 13.82 20.71
CA ASP A 620 27.00 14.65 21.86
C ASP A 620 26.66 13.77 23.08
N GLY A 621 27.50 13.69 24.10
CA GLY A 621 27.23 13.01 25.36
C GLY A 621 28.49 12.45 26.01
N ASP A 622 28.38 11.77 27.15
CA ASP A 622 29.53 11.11 27.78
C ASP A 622 29.68 9.69 27.20
N ASP A 623 30.50 9.54 26.16
CA ASP A 623 30.54 8.35 25.31
C ASP A 623 31.63 7.35 25.69
N MET A 624 31.45 6.10 25.22
CA MET A 624 32.50 5.08 25.20
C MET A 624 32.76 4.65 23.76
N VAL A 625 33.89 5.08 23.20
CA VAL A 625 34.25 4.85 21.78
C VAL A 625 35.48 3.94 21.67
N VAL A 626 35.39 2.92 20.82
CA VAL A 626 36.48 1.98 20.58
C VAL A 626 36.69 1.81 19.07
N GLY A 627 37.91 2.06 18.59
CA GLY A 627 38.34 1.75 17.21
C GLY A 627 38.33 0.24 16.99
N GLY A 628 39.39 -0.45 17.44
CA GLY A 628 39.47 -1.90 17.39
C GLY A 628 40.78 -2.39 16.79
N ASP A 629 40.70 -3.39 15.92
CA ASP A 629 41.84 -3.92 15.17
C ASP A 629 41.90 -3.27 13.77
N GLY A 630 42.83 -2.34 13.56
CA GLY A 630 43.19 -1.73 12.28
C GLY A 630 43.59 -0.28 12.46
N ASP A 631 43.86 0.43 11.36
CA ASP A 631 44.29 1.83 11.41
C ASP A 631 43.02 2.71 11.44
N ASP A 632 42.58 3.13 12.62
CA ASP A 632 41.26 3.73 12.84
C ASP A 632 41.28 5.26 13.00
N MET A 633 40.13 5.89 12.75
CA MET A 633 39.86 7.28 13.11
C MET A 633 38.78 7.32 14.19
N VAL A 634 39.10 7.83 15.38
CA VAL A 634 38.21 7.84 16.54
C VAL A 634 37.99 9.29 17.01
N ASP A 635 36.72 9.68 17.20
CA ASP A 635 36.34 11.02 17.64
C ASP A 635 35.29 10.91 18.77
N GLY A 636 35.56 11.52 19.93
CA GLY A 636 34.68 11.51 21.09
C GLY A 636 33.49 12.44 20.89
N GLY A 637 33.78 13.71 20.60
CA GLY A 637 32.78 14.73 20.28
C GLY A 637 32.59 15.74 21.40
N MET A 638 31.37 15.89 21.91
CA MET A 638 31.08 16.77 23.04
C MET A 638 30.71 15.95 24.28
N GLY A 639 31.44 16.09 25.38
CA GLY A 639 31.13 15.43 26.64
C GLY A 639 32.39 14.86 27.28
N MET A 640 32.25 14.11 28.37
CA MET A 640 33.40 13.45 29.00
C MET A 640 33.52 12.02 28.46
N ASP A 641 34.39 11.83 27.49
CA ASP A 641 34.46 10.59 26.73
C ASP A 641 35.52 9.63 27.24
N THR A 642 35.28 8.34 27.01
CA THR A 642 36.27 7.27 27.24
C THR A 642 36.56 6.56 25.94
N MET A 643 37.80 6.68 25.46
CA MET A 643 38.17 6.24 24.13
C MET A 643 39.37 5.30 24.10
N ARG A 644 39.37 4.41 23.09
CA ARG A 644 40.47 3.47 22.85
C ARG A 644 40.68 3.16 21.37
N GLY A 645 41.91 3.30 20.88
CA GLY A 645 42.31 2.88 19.52
C GLY A 645 42.43 1.36 19.37
N ASP A 646 43.06 0.71 20.36
CA ASP A 646 43.38 -0.74 20.40
C ASP A 646 44.61 -1.14 19.55
N ASN A 647 44.49 -1.80 18.40
CA ASN A 647 45.66 -2.26 17.61
C ASN A 647 45.66 -1.62 16.23
N GLY A 648 46.72 -0.92 15.86
CA GLY A 648 46.89 -0.33 14.52
C GLY A 648 47.50 1.06 14.66
N VAL A 649 47.58 1.82 13.57
CA VAL A 649 48.03 3.22 13.64
C VAL A 649 46.79 4.12 13.65
N ASP A 650 46.44 4.61 14.83
CA ASP A 650 45.18 5.28 15.07
C ASP A 650 45.31 6.81 15.09
N TYR A 651 44.26 7.49 14.65
CA TYR A 651 44.08 8.93 14.78
C TYR A 651 42.90 9.20 15.70
N MET A 652 43.15 9.85 16.84
CA MET A 652 42.13 10.03 17.89
C MET A 652 41.94 11.51 18.28
N VAL A 653 40.69 11.92 18.48
CA VAL A 653 40.30 13.27 18.94
C VAL A 653 39.32 13.15 20.11
N GLY A 654 39.62 13.77 21.25
CA GLY A 654 38.74 13.90 22.41
C GLY A 654 37.53 14.77 22.11
N GLY A 655 37.80 16.05 21.86
CA GLY A 655 36.76 17.02 21.56
C GLY A 655 36.54 17.94 22.75
N GLU A 656 35.30 18.36 23.00
CA GLU A 656 34.99 19.24 24.14
C GLU A 656 34.68 18.42 25.40
N GLY A 657 35.52 18.48 26.43
CA GLY A 657 35.24 17.88 27.74
C GLY A 657 36.49 17.34 28.42
N ASP A 658 36.34 16.73 29.60
CA ASP A 658 37.46 16.11 30.30
C ASP A 658 37.55 14.62 29.89
N ASP A 659 38.39 14.30 28.90
CA ASP A 659 38.40 13.00 28.22
C ASP A 659 39.42 12.00 28.75
N ASN A 660 39.19 10.71 28.49
CA ASN A 660 40.10 9.62 28.83
C ASN A 660 40.43 8.76 27.61
N MET A 661 41.64 8.96 27.07
CA MET A 661 42.06 8.39 25.79
C MET A 661 43.22 7.41 25.95
N ARG A 662 43.17 6.32 25.17
CA ARG A 662 44.26 5.34 25.05
C ARG A 662 44.49 4.97 23.59
N GLY A 663 45.71 5.17 23.07
CA GLY A 663 46.10 4.75 21.71
C GLY A 663 46.08 3.24 21.59
N GLY A 664 47.08 2.58 22.16
CA GLY A 664 47.13 1.12 22.26
C GLY A 664 48.42 0.58 21.71
N GLN A 665 48.36 -0.26 20.67
CA GLN A 665 49.54 -0.72 19.94
C GLN A 665 49.56 -0.03 18.58
N GLY A 666 50.46 0.92 18.39
CA GLY A 666 50.42 1.76 17.20
C GLY A 666 51.45 2.87 17.27
N ASP A 667 51.82 3.44 16.14
CA ASP A 667 52.49 4.75 16.20
C ASP A 667 51.37 5.80 16.09
N ASP A 668 50.66 6.07 17.18
CA ASP A 668 49.35 6.75 17.18
C ASP A 668 49.46 8.29 17.23
N GLU A 669 48.43 8.98 16.74
CA GLU A 669 48.31 10.44 16.81
C GLU A 669 47.02 10.85 17.55
N MET A 670 47.15 11.54 18.69
CA MET A 670 46.05 11.82 19.60
C MET A 670 45.96 13.30 19.99
N TYR A 671 44.75 13.84 19.99
CA TYR A 671 44.42 15.22 20.38
C TYR A 671 43.37 15.20 21.49
N GLY A 672 43.65 15.82 22.64
CA GLY A 672 42.69 15.97 23.75
C GLY A 672 41.58 16.93 23.38
N GLY A 673 41.94 18.19 23.18
CA GLY A 673 40.98 19.24 22.82
C GLY A 673 40.77 20.21 23.98
N PRO A 674 39.62 20.89 24.05
CA PRO A 674 39.29 21.73 25.19
C PRO A 674 38.83 20.91 26.41
N GLY A 675 39.59 20.94 27.50
CA GLY A 675 39.24 20.29 28.76
C GLY A 675 40.47 19.83 29.53
N ASN A 676 40.29 19.06 30.62
CA ASN A 676 41.42 18.50 31.35
C ASN A 676 41.51 17.00 31.06
N ASP A 677 42.32 16.67 30.06
CA ASP A 677 42.31 15.35 29.46
C ASP A 677 43.34 14.41 30.07
N TYR A 678 43.05 13.12 30.03
CA TYR A 678 44.00 12.06 30.30
C TYR A 678 44.29 11.29 29.01
N ILE A 679 45.52 11.37 28.51
CA ILE A 679 45.93 10.74 27.24
C ILE A 679 47.08 9.77 27.50
N SER A 680 46.96 8.53 27.02
CA SER A 680 48.00 7.50 27.08
C SER A 680 48.28 6.92 25.70
N GLY A 681 49.50 7.05 25.18
CA GLY A 681 49.90 6.43 23.91
C GLY A 681 49.99 4.89 24.00
N ASP A 682 50.45 4.41 25.16
CA ASP A 682 50.63 2.98 25.49
C ASP A 682 51.90 2.35 24.87
N ASP A 683 51.81 1.50 23.85
CA ASP A 683 53.00 0.90 23.22
C ASP A 683 53.27 1.57 21.88
N ASN A 684 54.54 1.60 21.44
CA ASN A 684 55.02 2.17 20.17
C ASN A 684 55.20 3.71 20.20
N ASN A 685 55.54 4.35 19.06
CA ASN A 685 56.01 5.74 19.07
C ASN A 685 54.85 6.70 18.78
N ASP A 686 54.35 7.37 19.82
CA ASP A 686 53.11 8.14 19.71
C ASP A 686 53.34 9.65 19.66
N VAL A 687 52.35 10.37 19.14
CA VAL A 687 52.28 11.83 19.14
C VAL A 687 51.01 12.28 19.87
N LEU A 688 51.17 12.93 21.01
CA LEU A 688 50.07 13.33 21.90
C LEU A 688 50.01 14.85 22.06
N TYR A 689 48.83 15.43 21.87
CA TYR A 689 48.53 16.84 22.08
C TYR A 689 47.44 16.97 23.15
N GLY A 690 47.70 17.70 24.24
CA GLY A 690 46.69 18.03 25.25
C GLY A 690 45.72 19.10 24.75
N GLU A 691 46.29 20.17 24.19
CA GLU A 691 45.58 21.36 23.73
C GLU A 691 45.18 22.28 24.90
N ASP A 692 43.91 22.67 25.03
CA ASP A 692 43.49 23.73 25.96
C ASP A 692 43.00 23.13 27.29
N GLY A 693 43.77 23.24 28.38
CA GLY A 693 43.37 22.88 29.75
C GLY A 693 44.48 22.20 30.55
N ASP A 694 44.18 21.72 31.76
CA ASP A 694 45.20 21.15 32.65
C ASP A 694 45.33 19.62 32.43
N ASP A 695 46.10 19.21 31.41
CA ASP A 695 46.10 17.82 30.92
C ASP A 695 47.11 16.88 31.60
N GLU A 696 46.89 15.57 31.50
CA GLU A 696 47.85 14.51 31.86
C GLU A 696 48.15 13.61 30.65
N LEU A 697 49.34 13.77 30.05
CA LEU A 697 49.79 12.97 28.90
C LEU A 697 50.86 11.95 29.31
N ARG A 698 50.71 10.72 28.83
CA ARG A 698 51.63 9.60 29.07
C ARG A 698 52.00 8.86 27.78
N GLY A 699 53.23 9.02 27.31
CA GLY A 699 53.71 8.29 26.12
C GLY A 699 53.85 6.78 26.37
N SER A 700 54.24 6.39 27.58
CA SER A 700 54.48 4.97 27.92
C SER A 700 55.67 4.36 27.17
N ASN A 701 55.54 3.29 26.38
CA ASN A 701 56.69 2.56 25.80
C ASN A 701 56.95 2.99 24.35
N GLY A 702 57.92 3.85 24.10
CA GLY A 702 58.19 4.31 22.74
C GLY A 702 59.14 5.48 22.71
N ASP A 703 59.54 5.92 21.52
CA ASP A 703 60.16 7.23 21.34
C ASP A 703 59.03 8.23 21.00
N ASP A 704 58.43 8.85 22.03
CA ASP A 704 57.15 9.60 21.92
C ASP A 704 57.33 11.13 21.83
N GLU A 705 56.36 11.82 21.23
CA GLU A 705 56.24 13.28 21.23
C GLU A 705 54.99 13.74 21.99
N LEU A 706 55.16 14.50 23.08
CA LEU A 706 54.07 15.00 23.91
C LEU A 706 54.08 16.53 23.93
N TYR A 707 52.94 17.13 23.62
CA TYR A 707 52.71 18.57 23.59
C TYR A 707 51.55 18.90 24.54
N GLY A 708 51.84 19.59 25.65
CA GLY A 708 50.81 19.97 26.63
C GLY A 708 49.83 20.98 26.05
N GLY A 709 50.34 22.15 25.64
CA GLY A 709 49.50 23.25 25.15
C GLY A 709 49.23 24.27 26.26
N PRO A 710 48.19 25.10 26.12
CA PRO A 710 47.81 26.07 27.15
C PRO A 710 47.20 25.43 28.41
N GLY A 711 47.95 25.40 29.51
CA GLY A 711 47.43 24.97 30.82
C GLY A 711 48.54 24.58 31.79
N GLU A 712 48.17 23.99 32.93
CA GLU A 712 49.12 23.40 33.88
C GLU A 712 49.19 21.88 33.73
N ASP A 713 49.86 21.43 32.66
CA ASP A 713 49.89 20.02 32.24
C ASP A 713 50.95 19.17 32.96
N VAL A 714 50.71 17.85 32.96
CA VAL A 714 51.60 16.80 33.44
C VAL A 714 52.00 15.88 32.30
N LEU A 715 53.23 16.03 31.80
CA LEU A 715 53.78 15.21 30.73
C LEU A 715 54.72 14.12 31.26
N ASN A 716 54.48 12.86 30.89
CA ASN A 716 55.34 11.72 31.22
C ASN A 716 55.55 10.79 30.03
N GLY A 717 56.64 10.98 29.29
CA GLY A 717 56.96 10.12 28.14
C GLY A 717 57.35 8.68 28.47
N GLY A 718 57.54 8.26 29.73
CA GLY A 718 57.92 6.87 30.01
C GLY A 718 59.31 6.44 29.46
N PRO A 719 59.55 5.13 29.21
CA PRO A 719 60.80 4.64 28.64
C PRO A 719 60.96 4.94 27.14
N GLY A 720 62.06 5.61 26.76
CA GLY A 720 62.45 5.84 25.36
C GLY A 720 63.14 7.19 25.16
N ASN A 721 63.29 7.64 23.92
CA ASN A 721 63.85 8.95 23.55
C ASN A 721 62.73 9.94 23.22
N ASN A 722 62.16 10.53 24.26
CA ASN A 722 60.92 11.29 24.12
C ASN A 722 61.16 12.81 23.97
N ILE A 723 60.25 13.47 23.28
CA ILE A 723 60.15 14.92 23.15
C ILE A 723 58.96 15.38 23.99
N LEU A 724 59.20 16.25 24.98
CA LEU A 724 58.16 16.84 25.82
C LEU A 724 58.17 18.36 25.64
N VAL A 725 57.04 18.94 25.24
CA VAL A 725 56.87 20.37 24.97
C VAL A 725 55.72 20.90 25.83
N GLN A 726 56.00 21.95 26.61
CA GLN A 726 55.03 22.64 27.47
C GLN A 726 55.23 24.14 27.28
N ASP A 727 54.14 24.91 27.16
CA ASP A 727 54.16 26.34 26.81
C ASP A 727 54.32 27.31 28.00
#